data_AF-A0A511JDJ6-F1
#
_entry.id   AF-A0A511JDJ6-F1
#
_cell.length_a   1.000
_cell.length_b   1.000
_cell.length_c   1.000
_cell.angle_alpha   90.00
_cell.angle_beta   90.00
_cell.angle_gamma   90.00
#
_symmetry.space_group_name_H-M   'P 1'
#
loop_
_entity.id
_entity.type
_entity.pdbx_description
1 polymer ?
#
loop_
_entity_poly.entity_id
_entity_poly.type
_entity_poly.pdbx_seq_one_letter_code
_entity_poly.pdbx_strand_id
1 'polypeptide(L)'
;MPARPLADEIDVRLLRADDLVVARITAPGCRLDETAAGTMLVAAGTGATLVVHLPPQHVGEQAVPESDPENTARVMGHRIAEPSRLVLEVPQGTSIPFTLSGILGAIPTLRLKVAPLATPAPVIITPLPGPPFVFEGARAAVADAGSLADLVLGDRSAAHASTRLDAPAARVLQHAQAVRTVRGTLRGVVSDAELGAILDAARVAEPRPSPIAAPPPVIVVPQPGPPVVVVPRTQVPRAPRDDETSIEAPYRLTISPSARGAFLHPTEPVRDTADGTRVELFRTHLSVRVEDSSGAFVGHDEANESQRIVRAIWTRDLTPADAGALTDPPAIAPQSLKPPHRRAVVRQSADVRLPKAPVPIPVKRLALSSLGAWIDWTGTWVEADIANPPSGTAMVTLYKHQAVMGRDTYVRVEEPGFLFPFGHKCVWVTVTERKIKSRGPSTAFLWQRQFIIVRQPTRLFGGHDSPLAQVTLEPIVTPNLDDPGPLTKPFVPKRDGQNFAFTLVTTDRAGKVSTYSAPLTFVPSAILSSPTIQADAETAYAPVRTIDARGQNVSLAVEATPGDTALDLNELEFTATVQAAQFTSQPRLVQVNAVVPSMRHLAPSAPGVDLVYSPQFLSSGDDGFDGANGGQVFLALAGPPPAVDFSGGSDRSGGFLAPNLVVRGLSRSLGAVGEDGSSPGSGLKEGKFDPEKFLDDAFPKLFGLFSLLDILEAIGLGLDDAPDFVTEALDTVSQIVSAADRLRQAAEQSGPRMAKELAGAAHDGAAGAIEAAKNALEAAVTPLVTALTHLVDTVEALPDAPDVPTAITSVTTALTQVADAVDDLLTAIGAPQIPAVVRAELERPAKVLKSLEAAADTLQALQAFAESLLSPDVGVTARFEWRPQIASWPSEAKPVLKINDKRGLRLAIEVRASADSTPSVDIAAEFADFALVLLPGAPLMGLTFQRIGFRASSAGKVEVDVVFGGIEFLGCLEFIETLRRMIPFDGFADPPYVDVSPEGVTAGFDVALPSVAIGVFALENISLGADARVPFLGDAVTVGFHFCSKDSPFRLTVMCIGGGGWVELRVSPKGMVLLEVGLEATACLSIDLGVASGSVSIAVGVYIRMEAEKGLLTAYFRIRGEVDVLGLISASITLELSLTYHFETGKLVGKASLVVEVEVLFFSASVEITVEKKLAGSKGDPTLKDVLPPAPDGTNADWSAYCEAFAPLPA
;
A
#
# COMPACT_ATOMS: atom_id res chain seq x y z
N MET A 1 -55.53 13.96 -85.85
CA MET A 1 -54.10 13.72 -86.11
C MET A 1 -53.31 14.19 -84.90
N PRO A 2 -52.54 13.34 -84.22
CA PRO A 2 -51.75 13.71 -83.05
C PRO A 2 -50.39 14.28 -83.48
N ALA A 3 -49.95 15.36 -82.84
CA ALA A 3 -48.60 15.88 -82.96
C ALA A 3 -47.64 15.06 -82.06
N ARG A 4 -46.43 14.82 -82.58
CA ARG A 4 -45.35 13.97 -82.03
C ARG A 4 -44.95 14.31 -80.57
N PRO A 5 -44.40 13.32 -79.83
CA PRO A 5 -43.93 13.50 -78.47
C PRO A 5 -42.59 14.26 -78.39
N LEU A 6 -42.39 14.87 -77.22
CA LEU A 6 -41.22 15.53 -76.61
C LEU A 6 -39.87 15.44 -77.36
N ALA A 7 -39.25 16.60 -77.58
CA ALA A 7 -37.89 16.75 -78.09
C ALA A 7 -36.87 15.99 -77.23
N ASP A 8 -35.94 15.30 -77.90
CA ASP A 8 -34.88 14.47 -77.33
C ASP A 8 -34.10 15.19 -76.22
N GLU A 9 -33.90 14.51 -75.10
CA GLU A 9 -33.03 14.96 -74.02
C GLU A 9 -31.58 15.08 -74.56
N ILE A 10 -30.97 16.26 -74.41
CA ILE A 10 -29.61 16.50 -74.89
C ILE A 10 -28.66 15.60 -74.09
N ASP A 11 -27.98 14.68 -74.79
CA ASP A 11 -27.01 13.73 -74.22
C ASP A 11 -25.83 13.56 -75.18
N VAL A 12 -24.69 14.16 -74.85
CA VAL A 12 -23.52 14.23 -75.73
C VAL A 12 -22.22 13.95 -74.97
N ARG A 13 -21.24 13.32 -75.63
CA ARG A 13 -19.89 13.14 -75.06
C ARG A 13 -18.97 14.28 -75.50
N LEU A 14 -18.31 14.90 -74.54
CA LEU A 14 -17.22 15.84 -74.75
C LEU A 14 -15.90 15.08 -74.74
N LEU A 15 -15.16 15.16 -75.84
CA LEU A 15 -13.86 14.52 -76.02
C LEU A 15 -12.85 15.55 -76.54
N ARG A 16 -11.73 15.70 -75.82
CA ARG A 16 -10.55 16.43 -76.30
C ARG A 16 -9.30 15.60 -76.00
N ALA A 17 -8.69 15.06 -77.05
CA ALA A 17 -7.59 14.11 -76.92
C ALA A 17 -6.28 14.76 -76.42
N ASP A 18 -6.04 16.02 -76.80
CA ASP A 18 -4.81 16.76 -76.48
C ASP A 18 -4.50 16.79 -74.97
N ASP A 19 -5.51 17.00 -74.14
CA ASP A 19 -5.42 17.14 -72.68
C ASP A 19 -6.32 16.14 -71.92
N LEU A 20 -6.83 15.11 -72.60
CA LEU A 20 -7.70 14.06 -72.06
C LEU A 20 -9.00 14.55 -71.42
N VAL A 21 -9.70 15.52 -72.02
CA VAL A 21 -11.10 15.80 -71.61
C VAL A 21 -11.98 14.61 -72.00
N VAL A 22 -12.59 13.98 -71.02
CA VAL A 22 -13.61 12.94 -71.20
C VAL A 22 -14.76 13.21 -70.23
N ALA A 23 -15.88 13.68 -70.76
CA ALA A 23 -17.10 13.91 -70.00
C ALA A 23 -18.34 13.58 -70.83
N ARG A 24 -19.44 13.19 -70.18
CA ARG A 24 -20.76 13.11 -70.81
C ARG A 24 -21.60 14.26 -70.28
N ILE A 25 -22.29 14.97 -71.15
CA ILE A 25 -23.13 16.11 -70.80
C ILE A 25 -24.57 15.73 -71.03
N THR A 26 -25.40 15.97 -70.03
CA THR A 26 -26.86 16.02 -70.22
C THR A 26 -27.39 17.40 -69.86
N ALA A 27 -28.42 17.88 -70.57
CA ALA A 27 -28.99 19.22 -70.31
C ALA A 27 -30.53 19.22 -70.17
N PRO A 28 -31.08 18.65 -69.08
CA PRO A 28 -32.51 18.64 -68.83
C PRO A 28 -33.11 20.06 -68.83
N GLY A 29 -34.24 20.26 -69.50
CA GLY A 29 -34.92 21.55 -69.60
C GLY A 29 -34.25 22.58 -70.53
N CYS A 30 -33.20 22.18 -71.25
CA CYS A 30 -32.57 22.97 -72.32
C CYS A 30 -33.01 22.46 -73.71
N ARG A 31 -32.93 23.33 -74.71
CA ARG A 31 -33.11 23.00 -76.13
C ARG A 31 -31.96 23.55 -76.96
N LEU A 32 -31.77 23.01 -78.15
CA LEU A 32 -30.80 23.52 -79.12
C LEU A 32 -31.50 24.45 -80.13
N ASP A 33 -30.99 25.67 -80.26
CA ASP A 33 -31.47 26.67 -81.21
C ASP A 33 -30.37 26.95 -82.24
N GLU A 34 -30.71 26.90 -83.52
CA GLU A 34 -29.82 27.39 -84.58
C GLU A 34 -29.90 28.91 -84.69
N THR A 35 -28.77 29.59 -84.53
CA THR A 35 -28.66 31.05 -84.66
C THR A 35 -27.61 31.41 -85.71
N ALA A 36 -27.55 32.69 -86.11
CA ALA A 36 -26.50 33.18 -87.00
C ALA A 36 -25.07 33.02 -86.42
N ALA A 37 -24.94 32.84 -85.10
CA ALA A 37 -23.68 32.61 -84.39
C ALA A 37 -23.34 31.11 -84.21
N GLY A 38 -24.18 30.20 -84.72
CA GLY A 38 -24.06 28.74 -84.54
C GLY A 38 -25.16 28.13 -83.69
N THR A 39 -25.02 26.84 -83.38
CA THR A 39 -25.94 26.12 -82.49
C THR A 39 -25.76 26.57 -81.04
N MET A 40 -26.85 27.00 -80.41
CA MET A 40 -26.87 27.50 -79.03
C MET A 40 -27.68 26.58 -78.14
N LEU A 41 -27.17 26.27 -76.95
CA LEU A 41 -27.91 25.64 -75.87
C LEU A 41 -28.70 26.72 -75.12
N VAL A 42 -30.03 26.64 -75.15
CA VAL A 42 -30.93 27.64 -74.56
C VAL A 42 -31.78 27.00 -73.48
N ALA A 43 -31.80 27.60 -72.28
CA ALA A 43 -32.68 27.18 -71.19
C ALA A 43 -34.15 27.50 -71.50
N ALA A 44 -34.97 26.47 -71.70
CA ALA A 44 -36.36 26.59 -72.17
C ALA A 44 -37.37 26.82 -71.03
N GLY A 45 -37.01 26.55 -69.76
CA GLY A 45 -37.89 26.72 -68.61
C GLY A 45 -37.16 26.99 -67.30
N THR A 46 -37.94 27.34 -66.26
CA THR A 46 -37.43 27.51 -64.89
C THR A 46 -37.02 26.14 -64.31
N GLY A 47 -35.74 25.97 -64.00
CA GLY A 47 -35.19 24.70 -63.50
C GLY A 47 -34.34 23.91 -64.51
N ALA A 48 -33.99 24.51 -65.65
CA ALA A 48 -33.03 23.92 -66.59
C ALA A 48 -31.65 23.71 -65.92
N THR A 49 -31.00 22.59 -66.24
CA THR A 49 -29.69 22.24 -65.67
C THR A 49 -28.72 21.75 -66.72
N LEU A 50 -27.43 21.98 -66.50
CA LEU A 50 -26.33 21.36 -67.23
C LEU A 50 -25.65 20.35 -66.29
N VAL A 51 -25.68 19.07 -66.66
CA VAL A 51 -25.07 17.98 -65.89
C VAL A 51 -23.80 17.52 -66.58
N VAL A 52 -22.68 17.60 -65.87
CA VAL A 52 -21.37 17.12 -66.33
C VAL A 52 -21.07 15.81 -65.63
N HIS A 53 -21.23 14.69 -66.35
CA HIS A 53 -20.86 13.36 -65.89
C HIS A 53 -19.38 13.10 -66.17
N LEU A 54 -18.65 12.80 -65.11
CA LEU A 54 -17.22 12.51 -65.12
C LEU A 54 -16.99 11.02 -64.88
N PRO A 55 -15.90 10.44 -65.40
CA PRO A 55 -15.49 9.08 -65.03
C PRO A 55 -15.23 8.99 -63.51
N PRO A 56 -15.11 7.77 -62.96
CA PRO A 56 -14.84 7.59 -61.55
C PRO A 56 -13.64 8.42 -61.06
N GLN A 57 -13.80 9.06 -59.91
CA GLN A 57 -12.82 10.01 -59.40
C GLN A 57 -11.85 9.41 -58.37
N HIS A 58 -12.03 8.15 -57.98
CA HIS A 58 -11.19 7.49 -56.99
C HIS A 58 -11.14 5.97 -57.18
N VAL A 59 -10.06 5.34 -56.71
CA VAL A 59 -9.89 3.89 -56.64
C VAL A 59 -9.54 3.52 -55.20
N GLY A 60 -10.38 2.68 -54.58
CA GLY A 60 -10.07 2.06 -53.30
C GLY A 60 -9.07 0.94 -53.51
N GLU A 61 -7.91 1.03 -52.87
CA GLU A 61 -6.81 0.07 -52.97
C GLU A 61 -6.57 -0.61 -51.60
N GLN A 62 -6.19 -1.88 -51.64
CA GLN A 62 -5.79 -2.63 -50.47
C GLN A 62 -4.45 -2.09 -49.92
N ALA A 63 -4.39 -1.87 -48.62
CA ALA A 63 -3.20 -1.49 -47.86
C ALA A 63 -2.54 -2.71 -47.22
N VAL A 64 -1.24 -2.60 -46.96
CA VAL A 64 -0.40 -3.64 -46.34
C VAL A 64 0.08 -3.14 -44.97
N PRO A 65 -0.04 -3.94 -43.89
CA PRO A 65 0.57 -3.61 -42.60
C PRO A 65 2.08 -3.37 -42.74
N GLU A 66 2.59 -2.31 -42.11
CA GLU A 66 4.02 -1.96 -42.13
C GLU A 66 4.90 -3.02 -41.43
N SER A 67 4.32 -3.84 -40.56
CA SER A 67 4.98 -4.94 -39.83
C SER A 67 5.16 -6.23 -40.65
N ASP A 68 4.50 -6.40 -41.80
CA ASP A 68 4.58 -7.62 -42.63
C ASP A 68 5.03 -7.31 -44.07
N PRO A 69 6.33 -7.08 -44.29
CA PRO A 69 6.84 -6.73 -45.62
C PRO A 69 6.99 -7.93 -46.58
N GLU A 70 6.95 -9.17 -46.08
CA GLU A 70 7.29 -10.38 -46.85
C GLU A 70 6.19 -10.79 -47.86
N ASN A 71 4.96 -10.27 -47.72
CA ASN A 71 3.82 -10.65 -48.55
C ASN A 71 3.56 -9.74 -49.78
N THR A 72 4.55 -8.94 -50.21
CA THR A 72 4.36 -7.84 -51.18
C THR A 72 4.56 -8.20 -52.66
N ALA A 73 4.59 -9.48 -53.02
CA ALA A 73 4.83 -9.94 -54.41
C ALA A 73 3.56 -10.00 -55.30
N ARG A 74 2.44 -9.38 -54.93
CA ARG A 74 1.12 -9.56 -55.59
C ARG A 74 0.51 -8.25 -56.09
N VAL A 75 -0.39 -8.38 -57.08
CA VAL A 75 -1.32 -7.30 -57.48
C VAL A 75 -2.28 -7.08 -56.31
N MET A 76 -2.29 -5.86 -55.76
CA MET A 76 -3.17 -5.51 -54.65
C MET A 76 -4.63 -5.46 -55.10
N GLY A 77 -5.53 -5.88 -54.21
CA GLY A 77 -6.97 -5.75 -54.44
C GLY A 77 -7.36 -4.29 -54.66
N HIS A 78 -8.21 -4.01 -55.64
CA HIS A 78 -8.68 -2.66 -55.94
C HIS A 78 -10.12 -2.65 -56.42
N ARG A 79 -10.83 -1.55 -56.17
CA ARG A 79 -12.19 -1.28 -56.68
C ARG A 79 -12.34 0.18 -57.06
N ILE A 80 -13.00 0.43 -58.18
CA ILE A 80 -13.26 1.78 -58.67
C ILE A 80 -14.48 2.39 -57.97
N ALA A 81 -14.47 3.70 -57.72
CA ALA A 81 -15.63 4.47 -57.26
C ALA A 81 -16.74 4.52 -58.32
N GLU A 82 -17.95 4.94 -57.94
CA GLU A 82 -19.00 5.21 -58.93
C GLU A 82 -18.71 6.52 -59.71
N PRO A 83 -19.35 6.71 -60.88
CA PRO A 83 -19.22 7.95 -61.64
C PRO A 83 -19.59 9.19 -60.82
N SER A 84 -18.88 10.29 -61.05
CA SER A 84 -19.15 11.58 -60.40
C SER A 84 -19.89 12.51 -61.35
N ARG A 85 -20.67 13.46 -60.81
CA ARG A 85 -21.37 14.46 -61.61
C ARG A 85 -21.36 15.84 -60.96
N LEU A 86 -21.26 16.87 -61.80
CA LEU A 86 -21.51 18.26 -61.44
C LEU A 86 -22.86 18.67 -62.04
N VAL A 87 -23.76 19.20 -61.23
CA VAL A 87 -25.06 19.69 -61.71
C VAL A 87 -25.08 21.21 -61.56
N LEU A 88 -25.26 21.91 -62.67
CA LEU A 88 -25.20 23.37 -62.75
C LEU A 88 -26.56 23.91 -63.13
N GLU A 89 -27.06 24.90 -62.41
CA GLU A 89 -28.30 25.60 -62.72
C GLU A 89 -28.09 26.51 -63.94
N VAL A 90 -28.95 26.40 -64.95
CA VAL A 90 -28.93 27.25 -66.15
C VAL A 90 -30.13 28.21 -66.05
N PRO A 91 -29.94 29.49 -65.71
CA PRO A 91 -31.04 30.44 -65.58
C PRO A 91 -31.86 30.52 -66.88
N GLN A 92 -33.18 30.68 -66.75
CA GLN A 92 -34.06 30.79 -67.91
C GLN A 92 -33.61 31.92 -68.85
N GLY A 93 -33.58 31.64 -70.15
CA GLY A 93 -33.11 32.60 -71.16
C GLY A 93 -31.59 32.67 -71.33
N THR A 94 -30.81 31.96 -70.51
CA THR A 94 -29.36 31.81 -70.75
C THR A 94 -29.13 31.06 -72.06
N SER A 95 -28.22 31.58 -72.88
CA SER A 95 -27.83 31.01 -74.17
C SER A 95 -26.32 30.75 -74.17
N ILE A 96 -25.92 29.49 -74.35
CA ILE A 96 -24.52 29.04 -74.31
C ILE A 96 -24.15 28.49 -75.69
N PRO A 97 -23.04 28.91 -76.34
CA PRO A 97 -22.58 28.29 -77.57
C PRO A 97 -22.38 26.78 -77.37
N PHE A 98 -23.07 25.96 -78.17
CA PHE A 98 -23.01 24.50 -78.06
C PHE A 98 -21.75 23.94 -78.74
N THR A 99 -20.60 24.39 -78.24
CA THR A 99 -19.25 23.95 -78.62
C THR A 99 -18.52 23.51 -77.36
N LEU A 100 -17.43 22.74 -77.50
CA LEU A 100 -16.63 22.32 -76.36
C LEU A 100 -16.15 23.53 -75.53
N SER A 101 -15.55 24.53 -76.19
CA SER A 101 -15.06 25.75 -75.54
C SER A 101 -16.19 26.57 -74.91
N GLY A 102 -17.36 26.64 -75.57
CA GLY A 102 -18.54 27.33 -75.04
C GLY A 102 -19.12 26.68 -73.79
N ILE A 103 -19.23 25.34 -73.77
CA ILE A 103 -19.70 24.60 -72.59
C ILE A 103 -18.70 24.72 -71.44
N LEU A 104 -17.40 24.51 -71.71
CA LEU A 104 -16.35 24.67 -70.69
C LEU A 104 -16.31 26.11 -70.14
N GLY A 105 -16.46 27.11 -71.01
CA GLY A 105 -16.53 28.53 -70.60
C GLY A 105 -17.76 28.88 -69.76
N ALA A 106 -18.87 28.14 -69.92
CA ALA A 106 -20.08 28.39 -69.14
C ALA A 106 -19.99 27.82 -67.71
N ILE A 107 -19.35 26.66 -67.51
CA ILE A 107 -19.31 25.95 -66.21
C ILE A 107 -18.90 26.84 -65.03
N PRO A 108 -17.83 27.66 -65.10
CA PRO A 108 -17.45 28.56 -64.00
C PRO A 108 -18.56 29.55 -63.61
N THR A 109 -19.36 30.00 -64.56
CA THR A 109 -20.33 31.08 -64.38
C THR A 109 -21.67 30.62 -63.80
N LEU A 110 -21.97 29.32 -63.88
CA LEU A 110 -23.23 28.73 -63.42
C LEU A 110 -23.14 28.34 -61.94
N ARG A 111 -24.27 28.35 -61.24
CA ARG A 111 -24.35 27.96 -59.83
C ARG A 111 -24.47 26.44 -59.72
N LEU A 112 -23.75 25.82 -58.77
CA LEU A 112 -23.92 24.40 -58.49
C LEU A 112 -25.27 24.12 -57.81
N LYS A 113 -26.01 23.17 -58.36
CA LYS A 113 -27.15 22.54 -57.69
C LYS A 113 -26.61 21.43 -56.80
N VAL A 114 -26.68 21.61 -55.49
CA VAL A 114 -26.06 20.72 -54.49
C VAL A 114 -27.11 20.07 -53.61
N ALA A 115 -26.74 18.97 -52.94
CA ALA A 115 -27.62 18.38 -51.94
C ALA A 115 -27.91 19.39 -50.81
N PRO A 116 -29.12 19.40 -50.22
CA PRO A 116 -29.47 20.37 -49.17
C PRO A 116 -28.53 20.40 -47.94
N LEU A 117 -27.86 19.29 -47.64
CA LEU A 117 -26.87 19.20 -46.56
C LEU A 117 -25.52 19.84 -46.91
N ALA A 118 -25.25 20.12 -48.18
CA ALA A 118 -24.03 20.79 -48.66
C ALA A 118 -24.09 22.31 -48.41
N THR A 119 -24.32 22.69 -47.15
CA THR A 119 -24.44 24.08 -46.73
C THR A 119 -23.09 24.79 -46.75
N PRO A 120 -23.05 26.12 -46.97
CA PRO A 120 -21.86 26.93 -46.75
C PRO A 120 -21.31 26.76 -45.33
N ALA A 121 -20.03 27.09 -45.12
CA ALA A 121 -19.50 27.12 -43.76
C ALA A 121 -20.21 28.22 -42.97
N PRO A 122 -20.61 27.97 -41.70
CA PRO A 122 -21.16 29.01 -40.86
C PRO A 122 -20.17 30.17 -40.73
N VAL A 123 -20.67 31.41 -40.71
CA VAL A 123 -19.83 32.58 -40.45
C VAL A 123 -19.36 32.50 -39.00
N ILE A 124 -18.12 32.09 -38.80
CA ILE A 124 -17.49 32.09 -37.47
C ILE A 124 -16.96 33.50 -37.25
N ILE A 125 -17.61 34.26 -36.36
CA ILE A 125 -16.99 35.45 -35.78
C ILE A 125 -15.91 34.93 -34.83
N THR A 126 -14.67 34.90 -35.27
CA THR A 126 -13.53 34.55 -34.42
C THR A 126 -13.32 35.67 -33.39
N PRO A 127 -13.34 35.38 -32.07
CA PRO A 127 -12.57 36.19 -31.13
C PRO A 127 -11.09 36.14 -31.58
N LEU A 128 -10.35 37.22 -31.40
CA LEU A 128 -8.91 37.26 -31.70
C LEU A 128 -8.19 36.03 -31.14
N PRO A 129 -7.18 35.49 -31.84
CA PRO A 129 -6.38 34.41 -31.30
C PRO A 129 -5.70 34.90 -30.02
N GLY A 130 -6.10 34.31 -28.88
CA GLY A 130 -5.24 34.31 -27.70
C GLY A 130 -3.90 33.65 -28.07
N PRO A 131 -2.82 33.96 -27.34
CA PRO A 131 -1.50 33.41 -27.64
C PRO A 131 -1.56 31.88 -27.73
N PRO A 132 -0.80 31.27 -28.65
CA PRO A 132 -0.83 29.84 -28.87
C PRO A 132 -0.29 29.15 -27.62
N PHE A 133 -1.02 28.13 -27.15
CA PHE A 133 -0.65 27.25 -26.04
C PHE A 133 -0.55 27.92 -24.66
N VAL A 134 -1.71 28.13 -24.03
CA VAL A 134 -1.81 28.10 -22.57
C VAL A 134 -2.64 26.88 -22.22
N PHE A 135 -2.08 25.97 -21.40
CA PHE A 135 -2.75 24.80 -20.88
C PHE A 135 -4.11 25.19 -20.26
N GLU A 136 -5.19 24.89 -20.96
CA GLU A 136 -6.57 25.04 -20.44
C GLU A 136 -6.79 24.12 -19.22
N GLY A 137 -5.96 23.08 -19.08
CA GLY A 137 -5.88 22.23 -17.90
C GLY A 137 -5.45 22.96 -16.63
N ALA A 138 -4.67 24.04 -16.71
CA ALA A 138 -4.28 24.81 -15.52
C ALA A 138 -5.42 25.71 -15.02
N ARG A 139 -6.29 26.22 -15.92
CA ARG A 139 -7.44 27.04 -15.52
C ARG A 139 -8.60 26.22 -14.95
N ALA A 140 -8.79 24.99 -15.42
CA ALA A 140 -9.76 24.07 -14.85
C ALA A 140 -9.24 23.42 -13.55
N ALA A 141 -7.95 23.07 -13.48
CA ALA A 141 -7.34 22.56 -12.25
C ALA A 141 -7.31 23.62 -11.13
N VAL A 142 -7.15 24.91 -11.45
CA VAL A 142 -7.17 26.02 -10.48
C VAL A 142 -8.59 26.51 -10.16
N ALA A 143 -9.61 26.06 -10.89
CA ALA A 143 -11.01 26.40 -10.59
C ALA A 143 -11.70 25.37 -9.67
N ASP A 144 -11.18 24.14 -9.60
CA ASP A 144 -11.72 23.04 -8.78
C ASP A 144 -10.78 22.65 -7.62
N ALA A 145 -9.48 22.92 -7.72
CA ALA A 145 -8.58 22.90 -6.57
C ALA A 145 -8.62 24.28 -5.90
N GLY A 146 -8.85 24.30 -4.59
CA GLY A 146 -8.42 25.42 -3.73
C GLY A 146 -7.02 25.86 -4.14
N SER A 147 -6.77 27.16 -4.07
CA SER A 147 -5.63 27.85 -4.63
C SER A 147 -4.29 27.10 -4.49
N LEU A 148 -3.32 27.39 -5.36
CA LEU A 148 -1.91 26.96 -5.17
C LEU A 148 -1.36 27.30 -3.75
N ALA A 149 -1.96 28.27 -3.05
CA ALA A 149 -1.64 28.57 -1.67
C ALA A 149 -2.19 27.54 -0.67
N ASP A 150 -3.31 26.87 -0.97
CA ASP A 150 -3.88 25.79 -0.14
C ASP A 150 -3.09 24.47 -0.29
N LEU A 151 -2.34 24.30 -1.40
CA LEU A 151 -1.36 23.21 -1.57
C LEU A 151 -0.03 23.49 -0.83
N VAL A 152 0.26 24.76 -0.53
CA VAL A 152 1.52 25.23 0.08
C VAL A 152 1.37 25.50 1.58
N LEU A 153 0.16 25.87 2.02
CA LEU A 153 -0.19 26.11 3.40
C LEU A 153 -1.25 25.09 3.78
N GLY A 154 -0.82 23.96 4.34
CA GLY A 154 -1.72 22.91 4.82
C GLY A 154 -2.93 23.50 5.53
N ASP A 155 -4.10 23.01 5.15
CA ASP A 155 -5.39 23.47 5.64
C ASP A 155 -5.35 23.59 7.18
N ARG A 156 -5.60 24.80 7.69
CA ARG A 156 -5.56 25.12 9.13
C ARG A 156 -6.68 24.41 9.90
N SER A 157 -7.53 23.64 9.22
CA SER A 157 -8.48 22.68 9.81
C SER A 157 -7.76 21.53 10.56
N ALA A 158 -6.51 21.19 10.20
CA ALA A 158 -5.69 20.22 10.92
C ALA A 158 -5.31 20.67 12.36
N ALA A 159 -5.53 21.93 12.71
CA ALA A 159 -5.24 22.48 14.04
C ALA A 159 -6.18 21.98 15.17
N HIS A 160 -7.18 21.13 14.87
CA HIS A 160 -8.10 20.61 15.88
C HIS A 160 -7.81 19.19 16.38
N ALA A 161 -6.76 18.51 15.89
CA ALA A 161 -6.40 17.15 16.33
C ALA A 161 -5.01 17.04 16.99
N SER A 162 -4.27 18.14 17.13
CA SER A 162 -2.87 18.17 17.54
C SER A 162 -2.68 18.31 19.05
N THR A 163 -3.23 17.40 19.85
CA THR A 163 -2.90 17.32 21.30
C THR A 163 -1.86 16.25 21.62
N ARG A 164 -1.38 15.46 20.63
CA ARG A 164 -0.34 14.43 20.83
C ARG A 164 0.90 14.50 19.90
N LEU A 165 0.98 15.47 18.98
CA LEU A 165 1.95 15.46 17.88
C LEU A 165 2.77 16.76 17.76
N ASP A 166 3.31 17.25 18.87
CA ASP A 166 4.33 18.31 18.88
C ASP A 166 5.74 17.73 18.70
N ALA A 167 6.01 17.02 17.60
CA ALA A 167 7.34 16.52 17.28
C ALA A 167 8.06 17.49 16.31
N PRO A 168 9.16 18.15 16.72
CA PRO A 168 9.98 19.03 15.88
C PRO A 168 10.40 18.40 14.54
N ALA A 169 10.75 17.12 14.53
CA ALA A 169 11.12 16.37 13.32
C ALA A 169 10.07 16.43 12.19
N ALA A 170 8.77 16.40 12.51
CA ALA A 170 7.70 16.46 11.52
C ALA A 170 7.61 17.83 10.82
N ARG A 171 7.91 18.92 11.55
CA ARG A 171 7.86 20.29 11.00
C ARG A 171 8.99 20.55 10.00
N VAL A 172 10.18 20.03 10.30
CA VAL A 172 11.40 20.16 9.48
C VAL A 172 11.22 19.50 8.10
N LEU A 173 10.64 18.30 8.09
CA LEU A 173 10.39 17.53 6.87
C LEU A 173 9.21 18.06 6.05
N GLN A 174 8.11 18.45 6.70
CA GLN A 174 6.96 19.08 6.02
C GLN A 174 7.39 20.36 5.29
N HIS A 175 8.29 21.15 5.89
CA HIS A 175 8.84 22.34 5.25
C HIS A 175 9.67 22.00 3.99
N ALA A 176 10.58 21.01 4.10
CA ALA A 176 11.39 20.55 2.97
C ALA A 176 10.56 19.92 1.83
N GLN A 177 9.53 19.13 2.17
CA GLN A 177 8.61 18.51 1.20
C GLN A 177 7.73 19.55 0.49
N ALA A 178 7.21 20.55 1.21
CA ALA A 178 6.44 21.64 0.61
C ALA A 178 7.27 22.44 -0.42
N VAL A 179 8.52 22.79 -0.08
CA VAL A 179 9.46 23.45 -0.99
C VAL A 179 9.75 22.58 -2.22
N ARG A 180 9.88 21.26 -2.05
CA ARG A 180 10.09 20.30 -3.15
C ARG A 180 8.89 20.17 -4.07
N THR A 181 7.66 20.03 -3.55
CA THR A 181 6.45 19.93 -4.37
C THR A 181 6.30 21.16 -5.25
N VAL A 182 6.55 22.35 -4.69
CA VAL A 182 6.59 23.60 -5.45
C VAL A 182 7.69 23.56 -6.53
N ARG A 183 8.92 23.19 -6.17
CA ARG A 183 10.07 23.10 -7.12
C ARG A 183 9.87 22.04 -8.22
N GLY A 184 9.20 20.92 -7.90
CA GLY A 184 8.91 19.81 -8.82
C GLY A 184 7.79 20.14 -9.80
N THR A 185 6.73 20.80 -9.33
CA THR A 185 5.59 21.23 -10.16
C THR A 185 5.97 22.37 -11.11
N LEU A 186 6.97 23.18 -10.74
CA LEU A 186 7.42 24.36 -11.49
C LEU A 186 8.69 24.12 -12.33
N ARG A 187 9.26 22.91 -12.28
CA ARG A 187 10.52 22.59 -12.97
C ARG A 187 10.33 22.71 -14.50
N GLY A 188 11.06 23.65 -15.11
CA GLY A 188 10.99 23.93 -16.55
C GLY A 188 9.93 24.96 -16.97
N VAL A 189 9.19 25.56 -16.01
CA VAL A 189 8.15 26.57 -16.26
C VAL A 189 8.59 27.98 -15.85
N VAL A 190 9.43 28.11 -14.81
CA VAL A 190 9.95 29.38 -14.26
C VAL A 190 11.45 29.27 -13.92
N SER A 191 12.15 30.41 -13.88
CA SER A 191 13.58 30.48 -13.52
C SER A 191 13.82 30.44 -11.99
N ASP A 192 15.01 30.05 -11.55
CA ASP A 192 15.36 29.95 -10.11
C ASP A 192 15.20 31.28 -9.35
N ALA A 193 15.41 32.42 -10.04
CA ALA A 193 15.21 33.75 -9.48
C ALA A 193 13.72 34.09 -9.29
N GLU A 194 12.85 33.64 -10.19
CA GLU A 194 11.39 33.80 -10.07
C GLU A 194 10.83 32.87 -8.99
N LEU A 195 11.39 31.67 -8.84
CA LEU A 195 11.04 30.74 -7.77
C LEU A 195 11.39 31.32 -6.38
N GLY A 196 12.57 31.91 -6.23
CA GLY A 196 12.96 32.63 -5.01
C GLY A 196 11.99 33.76 -4.66
N ALA A 197 11.59 34.56 -5.67
CA ALA A 197 10.62 35.64 -5.48
C ALA A 197 9.20 35.15 -5.13
N ILE A 198 8.78 33.98 -5.63
CA ILE A 198 7.48 33.36 -5.31
C ILE A 198 7.47 32.84 -3.86
N LEU A 199 8.56 32.21 -3.42
CA LEU A 199 8.72 31.75 -2.03
C LEU A 199 8.76 32.92 -1.05
N ASP A 200 9.46 34.00 -1.39
CA ASP A 200 9.47 35.24 -0.61
C ASP A 200 8.10 35.94 -0.58
N ALA A 201 7.35 35.94 -1.70
CA ALA A 201 6.01 36.51 -1.75
C ALA A 201 4.99 35.69 -0.93
N ALA A 202 5.13 34.36 -0.90
CA ALA A 202 4.31 33.47 -0.09
C ALA A 202 4.54 33.68 1.42
N ARG A 203 5.76 34.05 1.84
CA ARG A 203 6.08 34.42 3.24
C ARG A 203 5.41 35.72 3.70
N VAL A 204 5.02 36.61 2.77
CA VAL A 204 4.53 37.98 3.07
C VAL A 204 3.01 38.12 2.89
N ALA A 205 2.32 37.11 2.37
CA ALA A 205 0.90 37.19 2.02
C ALA A 205 -0.05 36.90 3.22
N GLU A 206 -0.54 37.96 3.88
CA GLU A 206 -1.82 37.85 4.60
C GLU A 206 -2.99 37.75 3.61
N PRO A 207 -4.04 36.96 3.91
CA PRO A 207 -5.16 36.76 3.00
C PRO A 207 -5.97 38.05 2.89
N ARG A 208 -5.80 38.77 1.78
CA ARG A 208 -6.77 39.79 1.36
C ARG A 208 -7.85 39.15 0.49
N PRO A 209 -9.14 39.33 0.79
CA PRO A 209 -10.21 38.99 -0.14
C PRO A 209 -10.10 39.90 -1.37
N SER A 210 -9.91 39.31 -2.55
CA SER A 210 -9.91 40.08 -3.80
C SER A 210 -11.34 40.47 -4.19
N PRO A 211 -11.60 41.74 -4.56
CA PRO A 211 -12.90 42.20 -5.00
C PRO A 211 -13.21 41.82 -6.46
N ILE A 212 -14.52 41.72 -6.70
CA ILE A 212 -15.24 41.36 -7.92
C ILE A 212 -15.00 42.33 -9.09
N ALA A 213 -14.92 41.74 -10.29
CA ALA A 213 -15.25 42.23 -11.63
C ALA A 213 -14.52 43.45 -12.25
N ALA A 214 -14.01 43.23 -13.46
CA ALA A 214 -13.84 44.27 -14.48
C ALA A 214 -14.58 43.87 -15.78
N PRO A 215 -15.18 44.83 -16.51
CA PRO A 215 -16.11 44.59 -17.61
C PRO A 215 -15.41 44.14 -18.91
N PRO A 216 -16.15 43.52 -19.86
CA PRO A 216 -15.56 42.98 -21.09
C PRO A 216 -15.18 44.09 -22.08
N PRO A 217 -14.12 43.92 -22.90
CA PRO A 217 -13.79 44.88 -23.94
C PRO A 217 -14.73 44.77 -25.16
N VAL A 218 -14.81 45.91 -25.84
CA VAL A 218 -15.79 46.34 -26.84
C VAL A 218 -15.81 45.47 -28.11
N ILE A 219 -17.03 45.20 -28.56
CA ILE A 219 -17.41 44.51 -29.80
C ILE A 219 -17.04 45.38 -31.02
N VAL A 220 -16.30 44.81 -31.98
CA VAL A 220 -16.29 45.28 -33.36
C VAL A 220 -17.13 44.30 -34.19
N VAL A 221 -18.28 44.77 -34.66
CA VAL A 221 -19.18 44.02 -35.56
C VAL A 221 -18.68 44.17 -37.00
N PRO A 222 -18.26 43.10 -37.70
CA PRO A 222 -18.22 43.11 -39.16
C PRO A 222 -19.67 42.93 -39.66
N GLN A 223 -20.03 43.69 -40.68
CA GLN A 223 -21.40 43.75 -41.20
C GLN A 223 -22.01 42.38 -41.55
N PRO A 224 -23.35 42.23 -41.43
CA PRO A 224 -24.04 40.99 -41.75
C PRO A 224 -23.86 40.62 -43.23
N GLY A 225 -23.24 39.46 -43.47
CA GLY A 225 -23.39 38.76 -44.74
C GLY A 225 -24.84 38.28 -44.93
N PRO A 226 -25.22 37.89 -46.16
CA PRO A 226 -26.59 37.48 -46.49
C PRO A 226 -27.07 36.31 -45.61
N PRO A 227 -28.39 36.16 -45.42
CA PRO A 227 -28.98 35.29 -44.40
C PRO A 227 -28.47 33.84 -44.52
N VAL A 228 -28.01 33.32 -43.37
CA VAL A 228 -27.71 31.90 -43.19
C VAL A 228 -28.96 31.10 -43.59
N VAL A 229 -28.85 30.26 -44.62
CA VAL A 229 -29.90 29.31 -44.97
C VAL A 229 -30.02 28.32 -43.80
N VAL A 230 -31.04 28.49 -42.96
CA VAL A 230 -31.33 27.59 -41.86
C VAL A 230 -31.90 26.30 -42.45
N VAL A 231 -31.06 25.27 -42.57
CA VAL A 231 -31.50 23.95 -42.99
C VAL A 231 -32.34 23.32 -41.88
N PRO A 232 -33.56 22.80 -42.17
CA PRO A 232 -34.37 22.12 -41.17
C PRO A 232 -33.62 20.93 -40.55
N ARG A 233 -33.66 20.82 -39.21
CA ARG A 233 -33.09 19.67 -38.47
C ARG A 233 -33.71 18.30 -38.81
N THR A 234 -34.73 18.28 -39.67
CA THR A 234 -35.38 17.06 -40.16
C THR A 234 -34.61 16.37 -41.31
N GLN A 235 -33.64 17.03 -41.93
CA GLN A 235 -32.84 16.42 -42.99
C GLN A 235 -31.80 15.43 -42.44
N VAL A 236 -31.63 14.32 -43.16
CA VAL A 236 -30.68 13.24 -42.82
C VAL A 236 -29.77 12.95 -44.01
N PRO A 237 -28.52 12.48 -43.79
CA PRO A 237 -27.65 12.01 -44.87
C PRO A 237 -28.37 10.98 -45.75
N ARG A 238 -28.40 11.22 -47.06
CA ARG A 238 -29.05 10.35 -48.05
C ARG A 238 -28.27 10.35 -49.35
N ALA A 239 -28.46 9.31 -50.17
CA ALA A 239 -27.90 9.28 -51.51
C ALA A 239 -28.34 10.55 -52.29
N PRO A 240 -27.43 11.23 -53.00
CA PRO A 240 -27.78 12.41 -53.78
C PRO A 240 -28.70 12.04 -54.95
N ARG A 241 -29.70 12.88 -55.22
CA ARG A 241 -30.61 12.72 -56.37
C ARG A 241 -29.88 13.01 -57.66
N ASP A 242 -30.37 12.48 -58.78
CA ASP A 242 -29.73 12.64 -60.09
C ASP A 242 -29.55 14.11 -60.52
N ASP A 243 -30.39 15.01 -60.01
CA ASP A 243 -30.34 16.46 -60.20
C ASP A 243 -29.49 17.21 -59.16
N GLU A 244 -28.69 16.53 -58.36
CA GLU A 244 -27.78 17.10 -57.36
C GLU A 244 -26.31 16.75 -57.68
N THR A 245 -25.40 17.70 -57.43
CA THR A 245 -23.95 17.50 -57.54
C THR A 245 -23.46 16.42 -56.57
N SER A 246 -22.75 15.42 -57.11
CA SER A 246 -22.31 14.23 -56.39
C SER A 246 -20.93 13.80 -56.87
N ILE A 247 -19.93 13.91 -56.01
CA ILE A 247 -18.55 13.51 -56.30
C ILE A 247 -18.18 12.35 -55.36
N GLU A 248 -17.98 11.15 -55.90
CA GLU A 248 -17.45 10.03 -55.10
C GLU A 248 -15.93 10.02 -55.14
N ALA A 249 -15.35 10.75 -54.20
CA ALA A 249 -13.92 10.79 -53.96
C ALA A 249 -13.72 11.20 -52.49
N PRO A 250 -13.26 10.29 -51.61
CA PRO A 250 -12.69 8.97 -51.85
C PRO A 250 -13.72 7.84 -52.09
N TYR A 251 -13.23 6.64 -52.41
CA TYR A 251 -14.02 5.42 -52.59
C TYR A 251 -15.08 5.23 -51.49
N ARG A 252 -16.33 5.01 -51.93
CA ARG A 252 -17.57 4.88 -51.15
C ARG A 252 -18.01 6.13 -50.36
N LEU A 253 -17.24 7.21 -50.37
CA LEU A 253 -17.56 8.45 -49.66
C LEU A 253 -17.94 9.55 -50.67
N THR A 254 -19.21 9.96 -50.65
CA THR A 254 -19.74 10.97 -51.56
C THR A 254 -19.68 12.35 -50.92
N ILE A 255 -18.90 13.22 -51.55
CA ILE A 255 -18.76 14.62 -51.16
C ILE A 255 -19.54 15.53 -52.10
N SER A 256 -19.87 16.72 -51.61
CA SER A 256 -20.40 17.82 -52.40
C SER A 256 -19.82 19.14 -51.89
N PRO A 257 -19.33 20.02 -52.79
CA PRO A 257 -19.02 21.40 -52.42
C PRO A 257 -20.29 22.13 -51.96
N SER A 258 -20.13 23.29 -51.32
CA SER A 258 -21.32 24.11 -51.02
C SER A 258 -21.91 24.74 -52.29
N ALA A 259 -23.11 25.33 -52.18
CA ALA A 259 -23.69 26.14 -53.26
C ALA A 259 -22.82 27.34 -53.68
N ARG A 260 -21.82 27.71 -52.87
CA ARG A 260 -20.79 28.72 -53.19
C ARG A 260 -19.57 28.13 -53.91
N GLY A 261 -19.53 26.82 -54.16
CA GLY A 261 -18.48 26.19 -54.95
C GLY A 261 -18.60 26.57 -56.43
N ALA A 262 -17.47 26.73 -57.09
CA ALA A 262 -17.36 26.85 -58.54
C ALA A 262 -16.16 26.03 -59.03
N PHE A 263 -16.16 25.65 -60.31
CA PHE A 263 -15.12 24.81 -60.88
C PHE A 263 -14.43 25.54 -62.04
N LEU A 264 -13.12 25.77 -61.90
CA LEU A 264 -12.29 26.53 -62.85
C LEU A 264 -11.39 25.59 -63.64
N HIS A 265 -11.21 25.90 -64.92
CA HIS A 265 -10.39 25.12 -65.85
C HIS A 265 -10.09 25.94 -67.11
N PRO A 266 -9.03 25.58 -67.86
CA PRO A 266 -8.79 26.17 -69.17
C PRO A 266 -9.82 25.66 -70.21
N THR A 267 -10.34 26.58 -71.02
CA THR A 267 -11.30 26.25 -72.10
C THR A 267 -10.62 25.70 -73.35
N GLU A 268 -9.30 25.87 -73.48
CA GLU A 268 -8.44 25.35 -74.55
C GLU A 268 -7.24 24.59 -73.96
N PRO A 269 -6.60 23.64 -74.68
CA PRO A 269 -5.41 22.94 -74.20
C PRO A 269 -4.26 23.90 -73.85
N VAL A 270 -3.69 23.74 -72.65
CA VAL A 270 -2.54 24.52 -72.19
C VAL A 270 -1.26 23.78 -72.58
N ARG A 271 -0.48 24.37 -73.49
CA ARG A 271 0.79 23.81 -74.00
C ARG A 271 1.97 24.42 -73.26
N ASP A 272 3.02 23.62 -73.06
CA ASP A 272 4.28 24.07 -72.47
C ASP A 272 4.86 25.25 -73.26
N THR A 273 5.28 26.28 -72.55
CA THR A 273 5.79 27.51 -73.18
C THR A 273 7.19 27.36 -73.75
N ALA A 274 7.95 26.34 -73.31
CA ALA A 274 9.31 26.10 -73.79
C ALA A 274 9.36 25.28 -75.09
N ASP A 275 8.59 24.18 -75.19
CA ASP A 275 8.64 23.29 -76.37
C ASP A 275 7.31 23.12 -77.13
N GLY A 276 6.17 23.51 -76.56
CA GLY A 276 4.84 23.37 -77.17
C GLY A 276 4.34 21.93 -77.39
N THR A 277 5.17 20.92 -77.09
CA THR A 277 4.89 19.50 -77.31
C THR A 277 4.16 18.86 -76.12
N ARG A 278 4.43 19.33 -74.91
CA ARG A 278 3.78 18.85 -73.69
C ARG A 278 2.50 19.64 -73.46
N VAL A 279 1.40 18.92 -73.22
CA VAL A 279 0.09 19.50 -72.90
C VAL A 279 -0.22 19.18 -71.43
N GLU A 280 -0.70 20.18 -70.69
CA GLU A 280 -1.18 19.95 -69.33
C GLU A 280 -2.43 19.04 -69.36
N LEU A 281 -2.50 18.06 -68.46
CA LEU A 281 -3.71 17.26 -68.28
C LEU A 281 -4.88 18.18 -67.88
N PHE A 282 -6.02 18.04 -68.56
CA PHE A 282 -7.24 18.76 -68.21
C PHE A 282 -7.64 18.46 -66.77
N ARG A 283 -7.83 19.53 -66.00
CA ARG A 283 -8.29 19.47 -64.62
C ARG A 283 -9.25 20.63 -64.39
N THR A 284 -10.33 20.33 -63.67
CA THR A 284 -11.26 21.35 -63.18
C THR A 284 -11.20 21.43 -61.67
N HIS A 285 -10.76 22.56 -61.11
CA HIS A 285 -10.48 22.71 -59.68
C HIS A 285 -11.52 23.55 -58.95
N LEU A 286 -11.75 23.20 -57.68
CA LEU A 286 -12.70 23.87 -56.83
C LEU A 286 -12.20 25.28 -56.43
N SER A 287 -13.04 26.27 -56.67
CA SER A 287 -12.91 27.66 -56.25
C SER A 287 -14.20 28.12 -55.55
N VAL A 288 -14.22 29.35 -55.04
CA VAL A 288 -15.40 29.96 -54.41
C VAL A 288 -16.03 30.95 -55.38
N ARG A 289 -17.32 30.77 -55.65
CA ARG A 289 -18.18 31.71 -56.37
C ARG A 289 -18.41 32.96 -55.52
N VAL A 290 -18.18 34.12 -56.12
CA VAL A 290 -18.46 35.42 -55.54
C VAL A 290 -19.74 35.98 -56.16
N GLU A 291 -20.65 36.41 -55.30
CA GLU A 291 -21.89 37.05 -55.69
C GLU A 291 -21.95 38.44 -55.04
N ASP A 292 -22.55 39.41 -55.72
CA ASP A 292 -22.79 40.74 -55.16
C ASP A 292 -23.99 40.75 -54.20
N SER A 293 -24.34 41.93 -53.68
CA SER A 293 -25.49 42.12 -52.78
C SER A 293 -26.84 41.79 -53.41
N SER A 294 -26.94 41.73 -54.74
CA SER A 294 -28.14 41.33 -55.47
C SER A 294 -28.21 39.81 -55.72
N GLY A 295 -27.16 39.07 -55.35
CA GLY A 295 -27.01 37.64 -55.62
C GLY A 295 -26.53 37.34 -57.04
N ALA A 296 -26.10 38.36 -57.80
CA ALA A 296 -25.57 38.18 -59.14
C ALA A 296 -24.09 37.75 -59.10
N PHE A 297 -23.69 36.92 -60.06
CA PHE A 297 -22.31 36.46 -60.20
C PHE A 297 -21.36 37.60 -60.56
N VAL A 298 -20.28 37.75 -59.80
CA VAL A 298 -19.25 38.78 -60.07
C VAL A 298 -17.83 38.25 -60.21
N GLY A 299 -17.61 36.96 -59.94
CA GLY A 299 -16.31 36.31 -60.16
C GLY A 299 -16.02 35.16 -59.21
N HIS A 300 -14.73 34.91 -59.02
CA HIS A 300 -14.22 33.80 -58.22
C HIS A 300 -13.19 34.28 -57.19
N ASP A 301 -13.12 33.60 -56.07
CA ASP A 301 -12.14 33.84 -55.02
C ASP A 301 -11.46 32.53 -54.62
N GLU A 302 -10.29 32.28 -55.21
CA GLU A 302 -9.45 31.12 -54.88
C GLU A 302 -8.73 31.27 -53.53
N ALA A 303 -8.66 32.47 -52.96
CA ALA A 303 -8.00 32.71 -51.67
C ALA A 303 -8.95 32.47 -50.48
N ASN A 304 -10.26 32.30 -50.72
CA ASN A 304 -11.25 32.12 -49.67
C ASN A 304 -11.24 30.70 -49.07
N GLU A 305 -10.28 30.41 -48.20
CA GLU A 305 -10.14 29.11 -47.55
C GLU A 305 -11.32 28.76 -46.64
N SER A 306 -12.00 29.77 -46.09
CA SER A 306 -13.15 29.57 -45.19
C SER A 306 -14.40 29.02 -45.90
N GLN A 307 -14.50 29.22 -47.22
CA GLN A 307 -15.66 28.80 -48.03
C GLN A 307 -15.27 27.85 -49.16
N ARG A 308 -13.97 27.63 -49.40
CA ARG A 308 -13.46 26.53 -50.21
C ARG A 308 -13.53 25.24 -49.39
N ILE A 309 -14.74 24.71 -49.29
CA ILE A 309 -15.09 23.58 -48.42
C ILE A 309 -15.84 22.50 -49.19
N VAL A 310 -15.81 21.28 -48.64
CA VAL A 310 -16.71 20.18 -49.03
C VAL A 310 -17.38 19.60 -47.79
N ARG A 311 -18.53 18.96 -48.00
CA ARG A 311 -19.17 18.12 -46.98
C ARG A 311 -19.29 16.70 -47.53
N ALA A 312 -19.02 15.71 -46.70
CA ALA A 312 -19.35 14.33 -47.03
C ALA A 312 -20.84 14.13 -46.77
N ILE A 313 -21.63 14.21 -47.83
CA ILE A 313 -23.09 14.23 -47.73
C ILE A 313 -23.70 12.82 -47.61
N TRP A 314 -22.94 11.79 -48.02
CA TRP A 314 -23.39 10.41 -47.97
C TRP A 314 -22.22 9.41 -48.09
N THR A 315 -22.45 8.16 -47.64
CA THR A 315 -21.56 7.02 -47.90
C THR A 315 -22.36 5.80 -48.31
N ARG A 316 -21.81 4.98 -49.21
CA ARG A 316 -22.36 3.67 -49.59
C ARG A 316 -22.45 2.71 -48.41
N ASP A 317 -21.77 2.96 -47.30
CA ASP A 317 -21.87 2.15 -46.08
C ASP A 317 -23.13 2.46 -45.25
N LEU A 318 -24.03 3.32 -45.73
CA LEU A 318 -25.35 3.56 -45.13
C LEU A 318 -26.47 2.80 -45.86
N THR A 319 -26.15 2.06 -46.92
CA THR A 319 -27.13 1.16 -47.56
C THR A 319 -27.55 0.08 -46.54
N PRO A 320 -28.80 -0.40 -46.56
CA PRO A 320 -29.25 -1.40 -45.58
C PRO A 320 -28.38 -2.67 -45.53
N ALA A 321 -27.78 -3.07 -46.66
CA ALA A 321 -26.87 -4.21 -46.74
C ALA A 321 -25.52 -3.98 -46.04
N ASP A 322 -25.05 -2.74 -45.95
CA ASP A 322 -23.71 -2.39 -45.46
C ASP A 322 -23.72 -1.53 -44.18
N ALA A 323 -24.89 -1.11 -43.69
CA ALA A 323 -25.08 -0.18 -42.57
C ALA A 323 -24.36 -0.57 -41.27
N GLY A 324 -24.09 -1.87 -41.06
CA GLY A 324 -23.39 -2.41 -39.90
C GLY A 324 -21.95 -2.89 -40.17
N ALA A 325 -21.45 -2.80 -41.41
CA ALA A 325 -20.11 -3.31 -41.73
C ALA A 325 -19.03 -2.54 -40.96
N LEU A 326 -18.05 -3.27 -40.43
CA LEU A 326 -16.89 -2.71 -39.72
C LEU A 326 -15.62 -2.74 -40.57
N THR A 327 -15.59 -3.61 -41.58
CA THR A 327 -14.48 -3.80 -42.51
C THR A 327 -14.99 -3.79 -43.95
N ASP A 328 -14.12 -3.40 -44.88
CA ASP A 328 -14.40 -3.56 -46.32
C ASP A 328 -14.43 -5.06 -46.72
N PRO A 329 -14.95 -5.39 -47.91
CA PRO A 329 -14.91 -6.76 -48.43
C PRO A 329 -13.49 -7.34 -48.39
N PRO A 330 -13.30 -8.62 -48.02
CA PRO A 330 -11.97 -9.22 -47.85
C PRO A 330 -11.04 -9.07 -49.07
N ALA A 331 -11.60 -8.99 -50.28
CA ALA A 331 -10.85 -8.83 -51.52
C ALA A 331 -10.10 -7.49 -51.64
N ILE A 332 -10.45 -6.48 -50.84
CA ILE A 332 -9.82 -5.14 -50.86
C ILE A 332 -9.47 -4.60 -49.47
N ALA A 333 -9.65 -5.41 -48.41
CA ALA A 333 -9.34 -5.03 -47.05
C ALA A 333 -7.89 -5.38 -46.67
N PRO A 334 -7.22 -4.60 -45.80
CA PRO A 334 -7.67 -3.30 -45.26
C PRO A 334 -7.55 -2.18 -46.31
N GLN A 335 -8.32 -1.09 -46.16
CA GLN A 335 -8.20 0.14 -46.97
C GLN A 335 -7.75 1.35 -46.13
N SER A 336 -7.50 2.48 -46.78
CA SER A 336 -7.19 3.76 -46.12
C SER A 336 -8.31 4.30 -45.22
N LEU A 337 -9.57 4.03 -45.57
CA LEU A 337 -10.75 4.36 -44.75
C LEU A 337 -11.60 3.10 -44.58
N LYS A 338 -11.89 2.75 -43.32
CA LYS A 338 -12.82 1.67 -42.97
C LYS A 338 -14.28 2.20 -43.02
N PRO A 339 -15.30 1.34 -43.16
CA PRO A 339 -16.70 1.78 -43.14
C PRO A 339 -17.09 2.67 -41.93
N PRO A 340 -16.64 2.40 -40.68
CA PRO A 340 -16.88 3.30 -39.55
C PRO A 340 -16.32 4.72 -39.76
N HIS A 341 -15.15 4.84 -40.39
CA HIS A 341 -14.52 6.14 -40.68
C HIS A 341 -15.34 6.95 -41.68
N ARG A 342 -15.80 6.31 -42.77
CA ARG A 342 -16.63 6.96 -43.79
C ARG A 342 -17.95 7.45 -43.19
N ARG A 343 -18.60 6.65 -42.33
CA ARG A 343 -19.81 7.05 -41.60
C ARG A 343 -19.55 8.21 -40.65
N ALA A 344 -18.45 8.19 -39.90
CA ALA A 344 -18.06 9.27 -38.99
C ALA A 344 -17.89 10.60 -39.75
N VAL A 345 -17.13 10.59 -40.86
CA VAL A 345 -16.88 11.79 -41.68
C VAL A 345 -18.18 12.35 -42.28
N VAL A 346 -19.09 11.48 -42.77
CA VAL A 346 -20.42 11.93 -43.24
C VAL A 346 -21.19 12.63 -42.14
N ARG A 347 -21.22 12.02 -40.97
CA ARG A 347 -22.00 12.53 -39.84
C ARG A 347 -21.46 13.86 -39.33
N GLN A 348 -20.16 13.92 -39.05
CA GLN A 348 -19.53 15.11 -38.49
C GLN A 348 -19.44 16.27 -39.48
N SER A 349 -19.51 16.01 -40.79
CA SER A 349 -19.46 17.06 -41.83
C SER A 349 -20.80 17.46 -42.45
N ALA A 350 -21.86 16.66 -42.32
CA ALA A 350 -23.16 16.96 -42.97
C ALA A 350 -24.41 16.71 -42.11
N ASP A 351 -24.37 15.92 -41.03
CA ASP A 351 -25.58 15.57 -40.28
C ASP A 351 -26.00 16.69 -39.31
N VAL A 352 -27.03 17.45 -39.70
CA VAL A 352 -27.58 18.57 -38.93
C VAL A 352 -28.37 18.16 -37.68
N ARG A 353 -28.55 16.85 -37.43
CA ARG A 353 -29.19 16.33 -36.22
C ARG A 353 -28.24 16.23 -35.03
N LEU A 354 -26.94 16.39 -35.24
CA LEU A 354 -25.97 16.43 -34.15
C LEU A 354 -26.29 17.61 -33.22
N PRO A 355 -26.02 17.49 -31.89
CA PRO A 355 -26.25 18.58 -30.94
C PRO A 355 -25.57 19.89 -31.36
N LYS A 356 -24.35 19.77 -31.91
CA LYS A 356 -23.60 20.86 -32.52
C LYS A 356 -23.70 20.79 -34.04
N ALA A 357 -23.70 21.96 -34.70
CA ALA A 357 -23.77 22.04 -36.15
C ALA A 357 -22.58 21.31 -36.80
N PRO A 358 -22.81 20.52 -37.88
CA PRO A 358 -21.75 19.76 -38.54
C PRO A 358 -20.70 20.69 -39.14
N VAL A 359 -19.43 20.33 -38.94
CA VAL A 359 -18.26 21.13 -39.37
C VAL A 359 -17.80 20.65 -40.76
N PRO A 360 -17.80 21.52 -41.78
CA PRO A 360 -17.38 21.13 -43.13
C PRO A 360 -15.88 20.84 -43.19
N ILE A 361 -15.43 20.19 -44.27
CA ILE A 361 -14.02 19.86 -44.50
C ILE A 361 -13.38 20.98 -45.34
N PRO A 362 -12.41 21.74 -44.80
CA PRO A 362 -11.63 22.71 -45.57
C PRO A 362 -10.83 22.05 -46.67
N VAL A 363 -10.90 22.59 -47.88
CA VAL A 363 -10.20 22.05 -49.05
C VAL A 363 -9.01 22.93 -49.37
N LYS A 364 -7.82 22.33 -49.35
CA LYS A 364 -6.60 22.96 -49.87
C LYS A 364 -6.48 22.73 -51.38
N ARG A 365 -6.81 21.53 -51.84
CA ARG A 365 -6.89 21.19 -53.27
C ARG A 365 -8.00 20.17 -53.52
N LEU A 366 -8.88 20.48 -54.46
CA LEU A 366 -9.78 19.53 -55.10
C LEU A 366 -9.77 19.81 -56.60
N ALA A 367 -9.33 18.86 -57.40
CA ALA A 367 -9.45 18.95 -58.86
C ALA A 367 -9.97 17.63 -59.43
N LEU A 368 -10.87 17.72 -60.41
CA LEU A 368 -11.46 16.56 -61.07
C LEU A 368 -10.87 16.42 -62.48
N SER A 369 -10.65 15.19 -62.93
CA SER A 369 -10.08 14.89 -64.24
C SER A 369 -10.59 13.57 -64.79
N SER A 370 -10.24 13.26 -66.05
CA SER A 370 -10.52 11.97 -66.66
C SER A 370 -9.74 10.81 -66.02
N LEU A 371 -8.61 11.10 -65.38
CA LEU A 371 -7.75 10.12 -64.69
C LEU A 371 -8.07 9.98 -63.19
N GLY A 372 -9.02 10.76 -62.67
CA GLY A 372 -9.42 10.76 -61.26
C GLY A 372 -9.11 12.07 -60.54
N ALA A 373 -9.56 12.16 -59.29
CA ALA A 373 -9.49 13.39 -58.51
C ALA A 373 -8.12 13.61 -57.85
N TRP A 374 -7.78 14.87 -57.66
CA TRP A 374 -6.68 15.31 -56.83
C TRP A 374 -7.26 15.88 -55.55
N ILE A 375 -6.85 15.33 -54.40
CA ILE A 375 -7.40 15.65 -53.09
C ILE A 375 -6.25 16.10 -52.19
N ASP A 376 -6.42 17.22 -51.50
CA ASP A 376 -5.65 17.62 -50.31
C ASP A 376 -6.59 18.39 -49.38
N TRP A 377 -7.01 17.75 -48.29
CA TRP A 377 -7.86 18.37 -47.27
C TRP A 377 -7.57 17.80 -45.89
N THR A 378 -8.06 18.50 -44.87
CA THR A 378 -8.00 18.04 -43.48
C THR A 378 -9.26 18.48 -42.75
N GLY A 379 -10.08 17.52 -42.33
CA GLY A 379 -11.19 17.74 -41.41
C GLY A 379 -10.71 17.54 -39.98
N THR A 380 -11.05 18.47 -39.10
CA THR A 380 -10.74 18.43 -37.66
C THR A 380 -11.99 18.70 -36.87
N TRP A 381 -12.23 17.92 -35.83
CA TRP A 381 -13.37 18.05 -34.93
C TRP A 381 -12.85 18.11 -33.49
N VAL A 382 -13.25 19.14 -32.75
CA VAL A 382 -12.86 19.33 -31.34
C VAL A 382 -13.64 18.36 -30.44
N GLU A 383 -13.20 18.16 -29.21
CA GLU A 383 -13.85 17.23 -28.27
C GLU A 383 -15.35 17.54 -28.07
N ALA A 384 -15.71 18.82 -28.02
CA ALA A 384 -17.11 19.25 -27.96
C ALA A 384 -17.95 18.87 -29.20
N ASP A 385 -17.33 18.63 -30.36
CA ASP A 385 -18.01 18.17 -31.58
C ASP A 385 -18.34 16.67 -31.54
N ILE A 386 -17.68 15.93 -30.64
CA ILE A 386 -17.78 14.47 -30.52
C ILE A 386 -18.33 14.01 -29.17
N ALA A 387 -18.59 14.95 -28.25
CA ALA A 387 -19.18 14.67 -26.94
C ALA A 387 -20.63 14.16 -27.07
N ASN A 388 -20.98 13.14 -26.27
CA ASN A 388 -22.29 12.46 -26.32
C ASN A 388 -22.69 11.94 -27.71
N PRO A 389 -21.87 11.12 -28.37
CA PRO A 389 -22.26 10.53 -29.64
C PRO A 389 -23.50 9.65 -29.40
N PRO A 390 -24.54 9.71 -30.26
CA PRO A 390 -25.65 8.78 -30.16
C PRO A 390 -25.14 7.34 -30.18
N SER A 391 -25.74 6.48 -29.36
CA SER A 391 -25.16 5.16 -29.07
C SER A 391 -24.79 4.37 -30.32
N GLY A 392 -23.58 3.78 -30.31
CA GLY A 392 -23.05 2.99 -31.43
C GLY A 392 -22.51 3.79 -32.61
N THR A 393 -22.20 5.09 -32.43
CA THR A 393 -21.68 5.93 -33.51
C THR A 393 -20.18 6.21 -33.36
N ALA A 394 -19.40 5.77 -34.34
CA ALA A 394 -17.99 6.12 -34.46
C ALA A 394 -17.79 7.61 -34.75
N MET A 395 -16.77 8.22 -34.15
CA MET A 395 -16.35 9.60 -34.36
C MET A 395 -14.85 9.64 -34.63
N VAL A 396 -14.39 10.64 -35.36
CA VAL A 396 -12.97 10.91 -35.56
C VAL A 396 -12.62 12.32 -35.11
N THR A 397 -11.42 12.52 -34.55
CA THR A 397 -10.93 13.86 -34.20
C THR A 397 -10.21 14.51 -35.38
N LEU A 398 -9.63 13.71 -36.27
CA LEU A 398 -8.94 14.17 -37.46
C LEU A 398 -9.12 13.19 -38.62
N TYR A 399 -9.36 13.76 -39.80
CA TYR A 399 -9.35 13.07 -41.08
C TYR A 399 -8.56 13.88 -42.11
N LYS A 400 -7.39 13.39 -42.50
CA LYS A 400 -6.58 13.97 -43.58
C LYS A 400 -6.53 12.99 -44.74
N HIS A 401 -6.72 13.49 -45.95
CA HIS A 401 -6.68 12.69 -47.16
C HIS A 401 -5.90 13.42 -48.25
N GLN A 402 -4.96 12.72 -48.86
CA GLN A 402 -4.20 13.17 -50.01
C GLN A 402 -4.25 12.10 -51.09
N ALA A 403 -4.77 12.47 -52.26
CA ALA A 403 -4.85 11.61 -53.42
C ALA A 403 -4.41 12.35 -54.69
N VAL A 404 -3.79 11.62 -55.60
CA VAL A 404 -3.33 12.11 -56.90
C VAL A 404 -3.89 11.21 -57.98
N MET A 405 -4.61 11.78 -58.94
CA MET A 405 -5.27 11.02 -60.03
C MET A 405 -6.11 9.84 -59.48
N GLY A 406 -6.91 10.12 -58.45
CA GLY A 406 -7.82 9.15 -57.83
C GLY A 406 -7.14 8.07 -56.99
N ARG A 407 -5.83 8.14 -56.74
CA ARG A 407 -5.09 7.16 -55.95
C ARG A 407 -4.53 7.76 -54.67
N ASP A 408 -4.68 7.05 -53.56
CA ASP A 408 -4.22 7.49 -52.24
C ASP A 408 -2.69 7.62 -52.21
N THR A 409 -2.23 8.68 -51.55
CA THR A 409 -0.82 8.94 -51.27
C THR A 409 -0.56 9.03 -49.77
N TYR A 410 -1.44 9.71 -49.03
CA TYR A 410 -1.38 9.81 -47.58
C TYR A 410 -2.78 9.97 -47.00
N VAL A 411 -3.16 9.09 -46.09
CA VAL A 411 -4.43 9.16 -45.35
C VAL A 411 -4.13 8.98 -43.87
N ARG A 412 -4.67 9.86 -43.03
CA ARG A 412 -4.57 9.78 -41.56
C ARG A 412 -5.95 9.91 -40.96
N VAL A 413 -6.28 8.98 -40.06
CA VAL A 413 -7.51 8.98 -39.28
C VAL A 413 -7.14 8.87 -37.80
N GLU A 414 -7.77 9.69 -36.96
CA GLU A 414 -7.61 9.66 -35.51
C GLU A 414 -8.93 9.31 -34.82
N GLU A 415 -8.97 8.14 -34.19
CA GLU A 415 -10.12 7.65 -33.41
C GLU A 415 -9.89 7.94 -31.92
N PRO A 416 -10.76 8.71 -31.25
CA PRO A 416 -10.56 9.09 -29.86
C PRO A 416 -10.82 7.95 -28.87
N GLY A 417 -10.13 8.01 -27.73
CA GLY A 417 -10.30 7.08 -26.61
C GLY A 417 -9.54 7.54 -25.36
N PHE A 418 -9.45 6.68 -24.37
CA PHE A 418 -8.59 6.91 -23.20
C PHE A 418 -7.89 5.62 -22.76
N LEU A 419 -6.84 5.76 -21.95
CA LEU A 419 -6.08 4.64 -21.40
C LEU A 419 -6.56 4.32 -19.98
N PHE A 420 -7.21 3.18 -19.79
CA PHE A 420 -7.64 2.64 -18.50
C PHE A 420 -6.46 1.94 -17.80
N PRO A 421 -6.29 2.07 -16.46
CA PRO A 421 -7.24 2.62 -15.48
C PRO A 421 -7.08 4.12 -15.21
N PHE A 422 -5.94 4.72 -15.54
CA PHE A 422 -5.60 6.10 -15.20
C PHE A 422 -6.31 7.17 -16.04
N GLY A 423 -7.12 6.78 -17.04
CA GLY A 423 -8.03 7.62 -17.83
C GLY A 423 -7.39 8.71 -18.71
N HIS A 424 -6.13 8.55 -19.12
CA HIS A 424 -5.44 9.51 -19.98
C HIS A 424 -6.07 9.57 -21.37
N LYS A 425 -6.53 10.76 -21.78
CA LYS A 425 -7.10 10.96 -23.13
C LYS A 425 -6.04 10.75 -24.21
N CYS A 426 -6.41 9.98 -25.22
CA CYS A 426 -5.52 9.65 -26.33
C CYS A 426 -6.29 9.46 -27.64
N VAL A 427 -5.56 9.29 -28.73
CA VAL A 427 -6.12 8.94 -30.03
C VAL A 427 -5.40 7.72 -30.61
N TRP A 428 -6.17 6.78 -31.15
CA TRP A 428 -5.67 5.71 -31.98
C TRP A 428 -5.50 6.25 -33.40
N VAL A 429 -4.26 6.31 -33.88
CA VAL A 429 -3.92 6.89 -35.18
C VAL A 429 -3.69 5.78 -36.19
N THR A 430 -4.42 5.80 -37.29
CA THR A 430 -4.13 4.98 -38.46
C THR A 430 -3.58 5.87 -39.57
N VAL A 431 -2.35 5.58 -40.04
CA VAL A 431 -1.75 6.25 -41.19
C VAL A 431 -1.56 5.24 -42.32
N THR A 432 -2.16 5.53 -43.47
CA THR A 432 -1.94 4.80 -44.72
C THR A 432 -1.16 5.70 -45.68
N GLU A 433 0.04 5.27 -46.07
CA GLU A 433 0.97 6.06 -46.88
C GLU A 433 1.54 5.24 -48.03
N ARG A 434 1.58 5.84 -49.23
CA ARG A 434 2.17 5.19 -50.40
C ARG A 434 3.69 5.26 -50.32
N LYS A 435 4.36 4.10 -50.23
CA LYS A 435 5.83 4.01 -50.16
C LYS A 435 6.38 2.94 -51.08
N ILE A 436 7.62 3.16 -51.52
CA ILE A 436 8.46 2.16 -52.19
C ILE A 436 9.43 1.63 -51.14
N LYS A 437 9.30 0.36 -50.74
CA LYS A 437 10.14 -0.24 -49.70
C LYS A 437 11.17 -1.27 -50.18
N SER A 438 10.99 -1.87 -51.36
CA SER A 438 11.96 -2.82 -51.91
C SER A 438 12.87 -2.15 -52.95
N ARG A 439 14.13 -2.60 -53.03
CA ARG A 439 15.06 -2.23 -54.12
C ARG A 439 14.85 -3.06 -55.40
N GLY A 440 14.03 -4.12 -55.33
CA GLY A 440 13.56 -4.91 -56.49
C GLY A 440 12.52 -4.14 -57.32
N PRO A 441 11.66 -4.78 -58.16
CA PRO A 441 10.73 -4.03 -59.02
C PRO A 441 9.99 -3.00 -58.17
N SER A 442 10.25 -1.72 -58.45
CA SER A 442 9.95 -0.59 -57.56
C SER A 442 8.46 -0.28 -57.57
N THR A 443 7.67 -1.11 -56.90
CA THR A 443 6.21 -0.96 -56.81
C THR A 443 5.87 -0.14 -55.57
N ALA A 444 5.06 0.90 -55.74
CA ALA A 444 4.61 1.77 -54.68
C ALA A 444 3.26 1.27 -54.11
N PHE A 445 3.31 0.61 -52.95
CA PHE A 445 2.15 0.10 -52.23
C PHE A 445 1.66 1.08 -51.16
N LEU A 446 0.40 0.93 -50.74
CA LEU A 446 -0.14 1.60 -49.55
C LEU A 446 0.31 0.82 -48.31
N TRP A 447 1.09 1.46 -47.45
CA TRP A 447 1.55 0.90 -46.19
C TRP A 447 0.77 1.53 -45.04
N GLN A 448 0.27 0.68 -44.15
CA GLN A 448 -0.51 1.11 -43.01
C GLN A 448 0.27 0.88 -41.71
N ARG A 449 0.31 1.89 -40.86
CA ARG A 449 0.82 1.80 -39.49
C ARG A 449 -0.17 2.39 -38.51
N GLN A 450 -0.14 1.86 -37.30
CA GLN A 450 -1.03 2.27 -36.22
C GLN A 450 -0.21 2.59 -34.98
N PHE A 451 -0.61 3.61 -34.23
CA PHE A 451 0.06 4.01 -32.98
C PHE A 451 -0.89 4.89 -32.16
N ILE A 452 -0.58 5.07 -30.88
CA ILE A 452 -1.34 5.94 -29.98
C ILE A 452 -0.61 7.28 -29.83
N ILE A 453 -1.36 8.38 -29.84
CA ILE A 453 -0.89 9.68 -29.35
C ILE A 453 -1.63 10.02 -28.06
N VAL A 454 -0.90 10.14 -26.95
CA VAL A 454 -1.43 10.60 -25.67
C VAL A 454 -1.62 12.11 -25.74
N ARG A 455 -2.87 12.57 -25.65
CA ARG A 455 -3.23 14.00 -25.73
C ARG A 455 -3.19 14.67 -24.35
N GLN A 456 -3.39 13.90 -23.29
CA GLN A 456 -3.28 14.31 -21.90
C GLN A 456 -2.22 13.46 -21.19
N PRO A 457 -0.92 13.77 -21.34
CA PRO A 457 0.16 12.94 -20.80
C PRO A 457 0.15 12.91 -19.27
N THR A 458 -0.21 14.01 -18.62
CA THR A 458 -0.25 14.13 -17.14
C THR A 458 -1.69 14.26 -16.64
N ARG A 459 -2.03 13.53 -15.58
CA ARG A 459 -3.31 13.62 -14.85
C ARG A 459 -3.09 13.70 -13.35
N LEU A 460 -3.97 14.46 -12.70
CA LEU A 460 -4.05 14.62 -11.24
C LEU A 460 -5.29 13.88 -10.71
N PHE A 461 -5.21 13.39 -9.48
CA PHE A 461 -6.26 12.64 -8.81
C PHE A 461 -6.47 13.16 -7.38
N GLY A 462 -7.73 13.41 -7.00
CA GLY A 462 -8.09 13.98 -5.69
C GLY A 462 -8.53 12.96 -4.64
N GLY A 463 -9.13 11.82 -5.02
CA GLY A 463 -9.72 10.84 -4.09
C GLY A 463 -8.73 9.89 -3.42
N HIS A 464 -8.88 9.65 -2.11
CA HIS A 464 -8.01 8.81 -1.29
C HIS A 464 -8.13 7.29 -1.57
N ASP A 465 -8.98 6.91 -2.52
CA ASP A 465 -9.06 5.53 -3.04
C ASP A 465 -7.89 5.13 -3.95
N SER A 466 -6.96 6.07 -4.22
CA SER A 466 -5.70 5.85 -4.93
C SER A 466 -4.52 6.50 -4.17
N PRO A 467 -3.39 5.80 -4.02
CA PRO A 467 -2.19 6.36 -3.40
C PRO A 467 -1.49 7.39 -4.30
N LEU A 468 -1.85 7.43 -5.59
CA LEU A 468 -1.25 8.31 -6.58
C LEU A 468 -2.03 9.62 -6.66
N ALA A 469 -1.34 10.74 -6.43
CA ALA A 469 -1.84 12.09 -6.66
C ALA A 469 -1.68 12.50 -8.13
N GLN A 470 -0.65 12.01 -8.82
CA GLN A 470 -0.36 12.33 -10.21
C GLN A 470 0.17 11.11 -10.95
N VAL A 471 -0.21 10.97 -12.23
CA VAL A 471 0.38 10.01 -13.17
C VAL A 471 0.73 10.75 -14.46
N THR A 472 1.92 10.50 -14.99
CA THR A 472 2.39 10.97 -16.30
C THR A 472 2.79 9.78 -17.16
N LEU A 473 2.28 9.72 -18.39
CA LEU A 473 2.55 8.65 -19.34
C LEU A 473 3.65 8.99 -20.34
N GLU A 474 4.58 8.06 -20.51
CA GLU A 474 5.58 8.08 -21.57
C GLU A 474 5.60 6.75 -22.35
N PRO A 475 5.87 6.78 -23.68
CA PRO A 475 6.06 7.96 -24.52
C PRO A 475 4.72 8.61 -24.93
N ILE A 476 4.74 9.90 -25.28
CA ILE A 476 3.55 10.62 -25.80
C ILE A 476 3.06 10.02 -27.12
N VAL A 477 3.98 9.55 -27.97
CA VAL A 477 3.68 8.84 -29.22
C VAL A 477 4.27 7.46 -29.12
N THR A 478 3.42 6.43 -29.20
CA THR A 478 3.92 5.05 -29.16
C THR A 478 4.67 4.73 -30.45
N PRO A 479 5.55 3.71 -30.42
CA PRO A 479 5.98 3.03 -31.64
C PRO A 479 4.78 2.47 -32.42
N ASN A 480 5.05 1.95 -33.63
CA ASN A 480 4.03 1.22 -34.39
C ASN A 480 3.52 0.02 -33.56
N LEU A 481 2.20 -0.12 -33.50
CA LEU A 481 1.46 -1.15 -32.78
C LEU A 481 0.78 -2.10 -33.77
N ASP A 482 0.43 -3.28 -33.28
CA ASP A 482 -0.32 -4.30 -34.03
C ASP A 482 -1.75 -3.79 -34.31
N ASP A 483 -2.36 -4.21 -35.43
CA ASP A 483 -3.75 -3.87 -35.75
C ASP A 483 -4.70 -4.63 -34.82
N PRO A 484 -5.48 -3.95 -33.95
CA PRO A 484 -6.44 -4.59 -33.05
C PRO A 484 -7.73 -5.02 -33.78
N GLY A 485 -7.85 -4.71 -35.08
CA GLY A 485 -9.09 -4.85 -35.83
C GLY A 485 -10.05 -3.68 -35.58
N PRO A 486 -11.37 -3.89 -35.68
CA PRO A 486 -12.34 -2.86 -35.36
C PRO A 486 -12.32 -2.44 -33.88
N LEU A 487 -12.33 -1.13 -33.61
CA LEU A 487 -12.31 -0.55 -32.26
C LEU A 487 -13.69 -0.61 -31.57
N THR A 488 -14.22 -1.82 -31.38
CA THR A 488 -15.57 -2.06 -30.84
C THR A 488 -15.58 -2.63 -29.41
N LYS A 489 -14.43 -2.78 -28.78
CA LYS A 489 -14.28 -3.23 -27.40
C LYS A 489 -12.98 -2.69 -26.81
N PRO A 490 -12.84 -2.60 -25.47
CA PRO A 490 -11.56 -2.31 -24.84
C PRO A 490 -10.54 -3.42 -25.13
N PHE A 491 -9.27 -3.05 -25.28
CA PHE A 491 -8.18 -4.01 -25.47
C PHE A 491 -6.84 -3.44 -24.99
N VAL A 492 -5.92 -4.34 -24.63
CA VAL A 492 -4.52 -3.99 -24.32
C VAL A 492 -3.76 -3.87 -25.64
N PRO A 493 -3.16 -2.70 -25.97
CA PRO A 493 -2.38 -2.53 -27.19
C PRO A 493 -1.18 -3.48 -27.22
N LYS A 494 -0.88 -4.00 -28.40
CA LYS A 494 0.22 -4.94 -28.61
C LYS A 494 1.22 -4.43 -29.62
N ARG A 495 2.45 -4.91 -29.48
CA ARG A 495 3.53 -4.73 -30.44
C ARG A 495 4.24 -6.06 -30.61
N ASP A 496 4.32 -6.53 -31.84
CA ASP A 496 4.96 -7.80 -32.18
C ASP A 496 4.37 -8.98 -31.36
N GLY A 497 3.06 -8.93 -31.10
CA GLY A 497 2.31 -9.92 -30.32
C GLY A 497 2.38 -9.75 -28.79
N GLN A 498 3.26 -8.89 -28.26
CA GLN A 498 3.45 -8.63 -26.83
C GLN A 498 2.67 -7.41 -26.36
N ASN A 499 2.21 -7.40 -25.11
CA ASN A 499 1.52 -6.24 -24.54
C ASN A 499 2.47 -5.04 -24.46
N PHE A 500 2.05 -3.89 -24.98
CA PHE A 500 2.84 -2.66 -24.93
C PHE A 500 2.72 -2.02 -23.55
N ALA A 501 3.85 -1.89 -22.85
CA ALA A 501 3.91 -1.23 -21.54
C ALA A 501 4.25 0.25 -21.70
N PHE A 502 3.49 1.11 -21.02
CA PHE A 502 3.79 2.52 -20.85
C PHE A 502 4.70 2.72 -19.65
N THR A 503 5.58 3.71 -19.72
CA THR A 503 6.29 4.21 -18.55
C THR A 503 5.36 5.17 -17.80
N LEU A 504 5.14 4.88 -16.52
CA LEU A 504 4.31 5.65 -15.60
C LEU A 504 5.25 6.42 -14.66
N VAL A 505 5.33 7.73 -14.81
CA VAL A 505 5.98 8.60 -13.82
C VAL A 505 4.90 9.11 -12.89
N THR A 506 4.91 8.66 -11.63
CA THR A 506 3.83 8.91 -10.67
C THR A 506 4.31 9.78 -9.54
N THR A 507 3.40 10.53 -8.93
CA THR A 507 3.63 11.22 -7.66
C THR A 507 2.62 10.72 -6.65
N ASP A 508 3.08 10.24 -5.50
CA ASP A 508 2.21 9.79 -4.41
C ASP A 508 1.63 10.97 -3.62
N ARG A 509 0.83 10.68 -2.58
CA ARG A 509 0.19 11.69 -1.73
C ARG A 509 1.18 12.53 -0.90
N ALA A 510 2.40 12.04 -0.68
CA ALA A 510 3.46 12.75 0.02
C ALA A 510 4.39 13.54 -0.92
N GLY A 511 4.10 13.56 -2.24
CA GLY A 511 4.93 14.23 -3.23
C GLY A 511 6.15 13.43 -3.69
N LYS A 512 6.26 12.15 -3.34
CA LYS A 512 7.35 11.27 -3.78
C LYS A 512 7.11 10.81 -5.22
N VAL A 513 8.15 10.90 -6.03
CA VAL A 513 8.12 10.50 -7.44
C VAL A 513 8.64 9.07 -7.59
N SER A 514 7.85 8.22 -8.25
CA SER A 514 8.17 6.82 -8.54
C SER A 514 7.97 6.53 -10.03
N THR A 515 8.64 5.51 -10.55
CA THR A 515 8.52 5.12 -11.96
C THR A 515 8.17 3.66 -12.09
N TYR A 516 7.12 3.37 -12.87
CA TYR A 516 6.66 2.02 -13.15
C TYR A 516 6.55 1.76 -14.66
N SER A 517 6.46 0.49 -15.03
CA SER A 517 6.21 0.07 -16.41
C SER A 517 4.99 -0.85 -16.41
N ALA A 518 3.90 -0.44 -17.06
CA ALA A 518 2.66 -1.21 -17.08
C ALA A 518 1.94 -1.15 -18.42
N PRO A 519 1.38 -2.27 -18.92
CA PRO A 519 0.40 -2.22 -20.00
C PRO A 519 -0.88 -1.51 -19.55
N LEU A 520 -1.48 -0.74 -20.45
CA LEU A 520 -2.75 -0.05 -20.22
C LEU A 520 -3.78 -0.51 -21.25
N THR A 521 -5.06 -0.38 -20.93
CA THR A 521 -6.15 -0.76 -21.86
C THR A 521 -6.64 0.47 -22.62
N PHE A 522 -6.64 0.41 -23.95
CA PHE A 522 -7.27 1.44 -24.78
C PHE A 522 -8.79 1.22 -24.77
N VAL A 523 -9.54 2.24 -24.36
CA VAL A 523 -11.00 2.27 -24.37
C VAL A 523 -11.47 3.21 -25.48
N PRO A 524 -12.04 2.68 -26.59
CA PRO A 524 -12.54 3.51 -27.69
C PRO A 524 -13.71 4.39 -27.26
N SER A 525 -13.77 5.63 -27.72
CA SER A 525 -14.89 6.53 -27.38
C SER A 525 -16.23 6.07 -27.96
N ALA A 526 -16.20 5.34 -29.07
CA ALA A 526 -17.38 4.88 -29.80
C ALA A 526 -18.28 3.91 -29.00
N ILE A 527 -17.72 3.30 -27.95
CA ILE A 527 -18.40 2.33 -27.10
C ILE A 527 -18.76 2.86 -25.71
N LEU A 528 -18.47 4.14 -25.42
CA LEU A 528 -18.71 4.73 -24.10
C LEU A 528 -20.19 4.82 -23.72
N SER A 529 -21.08 4.77 -24.70
CA SER A 529 -22.53 4.69 -24.49
C SER A 529 -23.03 3.28 -24.16
N SER A 530 -22.14 2.26 -24.17
CA SER A 530 -22.52 0.90 -23.81
C SER A 530 -22.82 0.80 -22.31
N PRO A 531 -23.94 0.19 -21.89
CA PRO A 531 -24.23 0.00 -20.47
C PRO A 531 -23.24 -0.96 -19.78
N THR A 532 -22.50 -1.76 -20.55
CA THR A 532 -21.51 -2.73 -20.03
C THR A 532 -20.08 -2.18 -20.01
N ILE A 533 -19.87 -0.92 -20.40
CA ILE A 533 -18.51 -0.39 -20.64
C ILE A 533 -17.57 -0.51 -19.43
N GLN A 534 -18.10 -0.39 -18.21
CA GLN A 534 -17.34 -0.59 -16.97
C GLN A 534 -16.78 -2.02 -16.91
N ALA A 535 -17.65 -3.02 -17.00
CA ALA A 535 -17.29 -4.43 -16.93
C ALA A 535 -16.38 -4.85 -18.11
N ASP A 536 -16.63 -4.31 -19.30
CA ASP A 536 -15.81 -4.58 -20.49
C ASP A 536 -14.37 -4.05 -20.34
N ALA A 537 -14.21 -2.86 -19.76
CA ALA A 537 -12.90 -2.26 -19.50
C ALA A 537 -12.13 -3.02 -18.41
N GLU A 538 -12.80 -3.37 -17.31
CA GLU A 538 -12.22 -4.19 -16.24
C GLU A 538 -11.81 -5.58 -16.75
N THR A 539 -12.66 -6.23 -17.55
CA THR A 539 -12.36 -7.56 -18.13
C THR A 539 -11.14 -7.52 -19.04
N ALA A 540 -11.01 -6.47 -19.85
CA ALA A 540 -9.85 -6.30 -20.73
C ALA A 540 -8.56 -5.98 -19.95
N TYR A 541 -8.66 -5.25 -18.84
CA TYR A 541 -7.51 -4.86 -18.02
C TYR A 541 -7.07 -5.92 -17.02
N ALA A 542 -7.97 -6.77 -16.54
CA ALA A 542 -7.70 -7.76 -15.49
C ALA A 542 -6.42 -8.60 -15.70
N PRO A 543 -6.08 -9.09 -16.91
CA PRO A 543 -4.86 -9.87 -17.15
C PRO A 543 -3.54 -9.08 -17.00
N VAL A 544 -3.60 -7.76 -16.94
CA VAL A 544 -2.43 -6.85 -16.90
C VAL A 544 -2.52 -5.81 -15.79
N ARG A 545 -3.39 -6.02 -14.80
CA ARG A 545 -3.69 -5.04 -13.74
C ARG A 545 -2.62 -4.93 -12.65
N THR A 546 -1.76 -5.94 -12.54
CA THR A 546 -0.67 -6.01 -11.58
C THR A 546 0.54 -5.26 -12.12
N ILE A 547 0.99 -4.26 -11.37
CA ILE A 547 2.14 -3.42 -11.68
C ILE A 547 3.27 -3.80 -10.72
N ASP A 548 4.40 -4.22 -11.27
CA ASP A 548 5.62 -4.49 -10.51
C ASP A 548 6.20 -3.16 -9.97
N ALA A 549 6.20 -3.04 -8.65
CA ALA A 549 6.71 -1.87 -7.94
C ALA A 549 8.20 -2.01 -7.56
N ARG A 550 8.79 -3.21 -7.70
CA ARG A 550 10.23 -3.49 -7.51
C ARG A 550 10.79 -3.08 -6.14
N GLY A 551 9.99 -3.20 -5.09
CA GLY A 551 10.37 -2.80 -3.73
C GLY A 551 10.47 -1.29 -3.54
N GLN A 552 9.94 -0.48 -4.46
CA GLN A 552 9.93 0.98 -4.30
C GLN A 552 9.07 1.37 -3.09
N ASN A 553 9.60 2.27 -2.29
CA ASN A 553 8.90 2.81 -1.13
C ASN A 553 7.89 3.89 -1.57
N VAL A 554 6.62 3.73 -1.21
CA VAL A 554 5.49 4.57 -1.67
C VAL A 554 4.57 4.89 -0.50
N SER A 555 4.15 6.15 -0.40
CA SER A 555 3.19 6.63 0.59
C SER A 555 1.77 6.33 0.13
N LEU A 556 1.08 5.47 0.87
CA LEU A 556 -0.24 4.98 0.47
C LEU A 556 -1.38 5.88 0.94
N ALA A 557 -1.14 6.82 1.83
CA ALA A 557 -2.14 7.81 2.24
C ALA A 557 -1.46 9.16 2.51
N VAL A 558 -2.24 10.15 2.95
CA VAL A 558 -1.66 11.44 3.39
C VAL A 558 -0.93 11.22 4.72
N GLU A 559 0.32 11.68 4.79
CA GLU A 559 1.17 11.54 5.99
C GLU A 559 0.78 12.56 7.07
N ALA A 560 0.81 12.16 8.34
CA ALA A 560 0.81 13.09 9.48
C ALA A 560 2.25 13.34 9.94
N THR A 561 3.02 12.26 10.02
CA THR A 561 4.46 12.24 10.24
C THR A 561 5.14 11.60 9.03
N PRO A 562 6.25 12.15 8.53
CA PRO A 562 6.94 11.58 7.37
C PRO A 562 7.21 10.08 7.51
N GLY A 563 6.81 9.30 6.51
CA GLY A 563 6.97 7.85 6.47
C GLY A 563 5.88 7.02 7.15
N ASP A 564 4.92 7.62 7.85
CA ASP A 564 3.88 6.90 8.62
C ASP A 564 2.88 6.11 7.75
N THR A 565 2.77 6.45 6.46
CA THR A 565 1.97 5.73 5.47
C THR A 565 2.81 5.12 4.34
N ALA A 566 4.14 5.19 4.45
CA ALA A 566 5.07 4.72 3.44
C ALA A 566 5.43 3.25 3.63
N LEU A 567 5.29 2.45 2.56
CA LEU A 567 5.64 1.03 2.55
C LEU A 567 6.46 0.66 1.31
N ASP A 568 7.34 -0.35 1.45
CA ASP A 568 8.06 -0.94 0.33
C ASP A 568 7.12 -1.86 -0.45
N LEU A 569 6.78 -1.47 -1.68
CA LEU A 569 5.81 -2.18 -2.50
C LEU A 569 6.50 -3.16 -3.46
N ASN A 570 6.07 -4.42 -3.44
CA ASN A 570 6.43 -5.40 -4.46
C ASN A 570 5.50 -5.28 -5.66
N GLU A 571 4.19 -5.16 -5.42
CA GLU A 571 3.17 -5.11 -6.47
C GLU A 571 2.05 -4.12 -6.12
N LEU A 572 1.49 -3.48 -7.14
CA LEU A 572 0.31 -2.62 -7.07
C LEU A 572 -0.77 -3.17 -8.02
N GLU A 573 -2.00 -3.36 -7.53
CA GLU A 573 -3.15 -3.66 -8.40
C GLU A 573 -4.12 -2.49 -8.46
N PHE A 574 -4.41 -2.02 -9.67
CA PHE A 574 -5.39 -0.95 -9.90
C PHE A 574 -6.65 -1.46 -10.61
N THR A 575 -7.75 -0.77 -10.38
CA THR A 575 -8.92 -0.73 -11.25
C THR A 575 -9.31 0.74 -11.46
N ALA A 576 -10.43 1.02 -12.12
CA ALA A 576 -10.96 2.37 -12.20
C ALA A 576 -12.46 2.40 -12.45
N THR A 577 -13.11 3.48 -12.04
CA THR A 577 -14.49 3.78 -12.44
C THR A 577 -14.49 4.57 -13.75
N VAL A 578 -15.16 4.06 -14.79
CA VAL A 578 -15.30 4.74 -16.08
C VAL A 578 -16.27 5.91 -15.94
N GLN A 579 -15.80 7.09 -16.29
CA GLN A 579 -16.55 8.35 -16.33
C GLN A 579 -16.90 8.65 -17.78
N ALA A 580 -17.94 7.98 -18.30
CA ALA A 580 -18.30 8.00 -19.72
C ALA A 580 -18.60 9.41 -20.27
N ALA A 581 -19.22 10.28 -19.46
CA ALA A 581 -19.55 11.65 -19.88
C ALA A 581 -18.30 12.54 -20.06
N GLN A 582 -17.22 12.26 -19.32
CA GLN A 582 -15.95 12.98 -19.33
C GLN A 582 -14.89 12.32 -20.22
N PHE A 583 -15.22 11.21 -20.89
CA PHE A 583 -14.31 10.43 -21.74
C PHE A 583 -13.03 10.01 -20.99
N THR A 584 -13.19 9.53 -19.75
CA THR A 584 -12.07 9.20 -18.87
C THR A 584 -12.43 8.10 -17.85
N SER A 585 -11.50 7.79 -16.95
CA SER A 585 -11.69 6.90 -15.80
C SER A 585 -10.97 7.42 -14.55
N GLN A 586 -11.47 7.08 -13.37
CA GLN A 586 -10.89 7.42 -12.08
C GLN A 586 -10.24 6.17 -11.46
N PRO A 587 -8.91 6.13 -11.29
CA PRO A 587 -8.21 4.96 -10.77
C PRO A 587 -8.56 4.73 -9.29
N ARG A 588 -8.62 3.45 -8.91
CA ARG A 588 -8.79 2.98 -7.55
C ARG A 588 -7.82 1.84 -7.29
N LEU A 589 -7.17 1.86 -6.14
CA LEU A 589 -6.33 0.76 -5.67
C LEU A 589 -7.22 -0.42 -5.28
N VAL A 590 -6.88 -1.60 -5.80
CA VAL A 590 -7.55 -2.86 -5.43
C VAL A 590 -6.80 -3.49 -4.27
N GLN A 591 -5.49 -3.64 -4.42
CA GLN A 591 -4.61 -4.33 -3.47
C GLN A 591 -3.18 -3.87 -3.70
N VAL A 592 -2.34 -3.96 -2.67
CA VAL A 592 -0.88 -3.88 -2.76
C VAL A 592 -0.26 -5.10 -2.11
N ASN A 593 0.83 -5.58 -2.68
CA ASN A 593 1.73 -6.47 -1.97
C ASN A 593 2.87 -5.63 -1.41
N ALA A 594 2.94 -5.49 -0.10
CA ALA A 594 3.88 -4.60 0.56
C ALA A 594 4.61 -5.30 1.70
N VAL A 595 5.85 -4.91 1.95
CA VAL A 595 6.57 -5.38 3.13
C VAL A 595 6.25 -4.46 4.30
N VAL A 596 5.52 -4.99 5.27
CA VAL A 596 5.24 -4.26 6.52
C VAL A 596 6.50 -4.32 7.39
N PRO A 597 7.13 -3.18 7.72
CA PRO A 597 8.43 -3.21 8.39
C PRO A 597 8.39 -3.90 9.76
N SER A 598 7.28 -3.77 10.51
CA SER A 598 7.08 -4.49 11.77
C SER A 598 7.18 -6.02 11.64
N MET A 599 6.91 -6.57 10.45
CA MET A 599 7.02 -8.00 10.17
C MET A 599 8.42 -8.46 9.74
N ARG A 600 9.28 -7.57 9.22
CA ARG A 600 10.70 -7.88 8.89
C ARG A 600 11.50 -8.41 10.07
N HIS A 601 11.04 -8.12 11.28
CA HIS A 601 11.69 -8.52 12.52
C HIS A 601 11.40 -9.97 12.95
N LEU A 602 10.49 -10.66 12.26
CA LEU A 602 10.03 -12.02 12.61
C LEU A 602 10.62 -13.09 11.71
N ALA A 603 11.05 -12.71 10.51
CA ALA A 603 11.77 -13.54 9.58
C ALA A 603 12.76 -12.66 8.79
N PRO A 604 14.04 -13.04 8.65
CA PRO A 604 15.05 -12.31 7.87
C PRO A 604 14.63 -12.04 6.40
N SER A 605 13.63 -12.76 5.91
CA SER A 605 12.90 -12.52 4.68
C SER A 605 11.40 -12.41 4.98
N ALA A 606 10.94 -11.29 5.57
CA ALA A 606 9.49 -11.12 5.73
C ALA A 606 8.84 -11.11 4.33
N PRO A 607 7.91 -12.04 4.06
CA PRO A 607 7.20 -12.04 2.79
C PRO A 607 6.37 -10.76 2.68
N GLY A 608 6.27 -10.22 1.47
CA GLY A 608 5.30 -9.15 1.22
C GLY A 608 3.89 -9.66 1.49
N VAL A 609 3.09 -8.86 2.19
CA VAL A 609 1.70 -9.17 2.54
C VAL A 609 0.75 -8.38 1.65
N ASP A 610 -0.38 -9.01 1.34
CA ASP A 610 -1.44 -8.39 0.58
C ASP A 610 -2.28 -7.48 1.49
N LEU A 611 -2.27 -6.19 1.17
CA LEU A 611 -2.98 -5.14 1.89
C LEU A 611 -4.02 -4.48 0.98
N VAL A 612 -5.15 -4.11 1.56
CA VAL A 612 -6.24 -3.37 0.90
C VAL A 612 -6.57 -2.14 1.71
N TYR A 613 -7.12 -1.09 1.09
CA TYR A 613 -7.62 0.05 1.85
C TYR A 613 -8.75 -0.40 2.79
N SER A 614 -8.70 0.08 4.04
CA SER A 614 -9.73 -0.23 5.02
C SER A 614 -11.07 0.36 4.56
N PRO A 615 -12.21 -0.33 4.77
CA PRO A 615 -13.52 0.22 4.43
C PRO A 615 -13.82 1.53 5.18
N GLN A 616 -13.25 1.72 6.38
CA GLN A 616 -13.38 2.95 7.15
C GLN A 616 -12.68 4.12 6.48
N PHE A 617 -11.42 3.93 6.06
CA PHE A 617 -10.64 4.94 5.35
C PHE A 617 -11.39 5.40 4.10
N LEU A 618 -11.90 4.47 3.31
CA LEU A 618 -12.66 4.77 2.09
C LEU A 618 -14.03 5.44 2.34
N SER A 619 -14.59 5.34 3.55
CA SER A 619 -15.90 5.93 3.89
C SER A 619 -15.82 7.18 4.77
N SER A 620 -14.61 7.52 5.23
CA SER A 620 -14.30 8.75 5.97
C SER A 620 -14.11 9.93 4.99
N GLY A 621 -14.04 11.16 5.49
CA GLY A 621 -14.02 12.40 4.69
C GLY A 621 -12.87 12.55 3.70
N ASP A 622 -12.60 13.76 3.23
CA ASP A 622 -11.76 14.02 2.06
C ASP A 622 -10.31 13.48 2.16
N ASP A 623 -9.78 13.27 3.38
CA ASP A 623 -8.45 12.70 3.64
C ASP A 623 -8.47 11.25 4.18
N GLY A 624 -9.65 10.71 4.47
CA GLY A 624 -9.84 9.37 5.04
C GLY A 624 -9.51 9.22 6.53
N PHE A 625 -9.15 10.30 7.24
CA PHE A 625 -8.68 10.29 8.63
C PHE A 625 -9.51 11.14 9.60
N ASP A 626 -10.68 11.63 9.16
CA ASP A 626 -11.59 12.43 9.98
C ASP A 626 -12.42 11.58 10.97
N GLY A 627 -13.37 12.22 11.67
CA GLY A 627 -14.05 11.70 12.87
C GLY A 627 -14.79 10.34 12.75
N ALA A 628 -14.90 9.75 11.56
CA ALA A 628 -15.38 8.38 11.36
C ALA A 628 -14.28 7.31 11.44
N ASN A 629 -13.01 7.70 11.38
CA ASN A 629 -11.80 6.88 11.50
C ASN A 629 -10.91 7.40 12.65
N GLY A 630 -11.45 7.39 13.87
CA GLY A 630 -10.75 7.91 15.06
C GLY A 630 -9.40 7.24 15.34
N GLY A 631 -9.22 5.98 14.93
CA GLY A 631 -7.96 5.24 15.01
C GLY A 631 -7.03 5.41 13.80
N GLN A 632 -7.38 6.24 12.83
CA GLN A 632 -6.61 6.53 11.61
C GLN A 632 -6.12 5.29 10.83
N VAL A 633 -6.95 4.23 10.77
CA VAL A 633 -6.64 2.97 10.07
C VAL A 633 -6.84 3.13 8.57
N PHE A 634 -5.78 3.00 7.77
CA PHE A 634 -5.83 3.19 6.31
C PHE A 634 -5.70 1.89 5.52
N LEU A 635 -4.94 0.89 6.00
CA LEU A 635 -4.82 -0.43 5.34
C LEU A 635 -5.28 -1.57 6.25
N ALA A 636 -5.72 -2.65 5.63
CA ALA A 636 -6.09 -3.91 6.26
C ALA A 636 -5.46 -5.09 5.48
N LEU A 637 -5.18 -6.19 6.17
CA LEU A 637 -4.74 -7.43 5.53
C LEU A 637 -5.87 -8.04 4.69
N ALA A 638 -5.56 -8.45 3.46
CA ALA A 638 -6.51 -9.10 2.56
C ALA A 638 -6.80 -10.56 2.95
N GLY A 639 -5.86 -11.21 3.64
CA GLY A 639 -5.90 -12.62 4.03
C GLY A 639 -5.78 -12.84 5.55
N PRO A 640 -5.80 -14.11 6.02
CA PRO A 640 -5.62 -14.42 7.43
C PRO A 640 -4.29 -13.84 7.95
N PRO A 641 -4.28 -13.29 9.18
CA PRO A 641 -3.11 -12.61 9.69
C PRO A 641 -1.95 -13.61 9.79
N PRO A 642 -0.75 -13.23 9.32
CA PRO A 642 0.44 -14.03 9.56
C PRO A 642 0.66 -14.09 11.08
N ALA A 643 0.70 -15.30 11.64
CA ALA A 643 0.95 -15.49 13.06
C ALA A 643 2.36 -14.98 13.37
N VAL A 644 2.44 -13.96 14.21
CA VAL A 644 3.68 -13.43 14.74
C VAL A 644 3.97 -14.15 16.04
N ASP A 645 4.89 -15.11 16.00
CA ASP A 645 5.26 -15.93 17.16
C ASP A 645 6.57 -15.44 17.79
N PHE A 646 6.47 -14.79 18.96
CA PHE A 646 7.63 -14.37 19.76
C PHE A 646 8.08 -15.45 20.76
N SER A 647 7.45 -16.62 20.79
CA SER A 647 7.75 -17.68 21.78
C SER A 647 9.18 -18.23 21.66
N GLY A 648 9.74 -18.27 20.45
CA GLY A 648 11.12 -18.74 20.19
C GLY A 648 12.25 -17.88 20.76
N GLY A 649 11.93 -16.70 21.31
CA GLY A 649 12.87 -15.80 22.00
C GLY A 649 12.51 -15.52 23.46
N SER A 650 11.44 -16.14 23.98
CA SER A 650 10.92 -15.88 25.34
C SER A 650 11.98 -16.14 26.43
N ASP A 651 12.84 -17.14 26.24
CA ASP A 651 13.99 -17.45 27.10
C ASP A 651 14.96 -16.26 27.29
N ARG A 652 15.07 -15.36 26.30
CA ARG A 652 15.95 -14.16 26.36
C ARG A 652 15.32 -12.99 27.11
N SER A 653 14.00 -13.02 27.29
CA SER A 653 13.25 -12.04 28.11
C SER A 653 13.00 -12.55 29.54
N GLY A 654 13.58 -13.70 29.90
CA GLY A 654 13.30 -14.40 31.15
C GLY A 654 11.91 -15.04 31.22
N GLY A 655 11.15 -15.07 30.12
CA GLY A 655 9.74 -15.48 30.08
C GLY A 655 8.76 -14.38 30.53
N PHE A 656 9.22 -13.14 30.74
CA PHE A 656 8.38 -12.06 31.27
C PHE A 656 7.37 -11.57 30.23
N LEU A 657 7.76 -11.52 28.95
CA LEU A 657 6.95 -10.96 27.86
C LEU A 657 7.31 -11.59 26.52
N ALA A 658 6.33 -12.20 25.84
CA ALA A 658 6.42 -12.59 24.43
C ALA A 658 5.16 -12.10 23.72
N PRO A 659 5.10 -10.81 23.31
CA PRO A 659 3.86 -10.22 22.83
C PRO A 659 3.51 -10.78 21.45
N ASN A 660 2.80 -11.91 21.35
CA ASN A 660 2.29 -12.44 20.08
C ASN A 660 1.30 -11.44 19.46
N LEU A 661 1.81 -10.51 18.65
CA LEU A 661 1.04 -9.40 18.08
C LEU A 661 0.43 -9.84 16.74
N VAL A 662 -0.87 -10.14 16.74
CA VAL A 662 -1.60 -10.45 15.50
C VAL A 662 -1.85 -9.15 14.74
N VAL A 663 -1.05 -8.83 13.72
CA VAL A 663 -1.28 -7.65 12.87
C VAL A 663 -2.50 -7.91 11.98
N ARG A 664 -3.50 -7.02 11.99
CA ARG A 664 -4.69 -7.08 11.10
C ARG A 664 -4.87 -5.84 10.23
N GLY A 665 -4.37 -4.68 10.68
CA GLY A 665 -4.42 -3.44 9.92
C GLY A 665 -3.23 -2.53 10.19
N LEU A 666 -3.15 -1.44 9.43
CA LEU A 666 -2.17 -0.37 9.60
C LEU A 666 -2.91 0.95 9.86
N SER A 667 -2.59 1.54 11.00
CA SER A 667 -2.95 2.89 11.41
C SER A 667 -1.80 3.83 11.13
N ARG A 668 -2.12 5.03 10.64
CA ARG A 668 -1.16 6.11 10.48
C ARG A 668 -0.59 6.58 11.82
N SER A 669 -1.42 6.59 12.87
CA SER A 669 -1.03 7.08 14.20
C SER A 669 -0.54 5.99 15.16
N LEU A 670 -0.98 4.73 14.97
CA LEU A 670 -0.68 3.62 15.87
C LEU A 670 0.18 2.52 15.21
N GLY A 671 0.56 2.69 13.95
CA GLY A 671 1.27 1.68 13.17
C GLY A 671 0.47 0.38 13.02
N ALA A 672 1.12 -0.78 13.24
CA ALA A 672 0.47 -2.08 13.10
C ALA A 672 -0.54 -2.33 14.23
N VAL A 673 -1.81 -2.51 13.86
CA VAL A 673 -2.93 -2.68 14.80
C VAL A 673 -3.54 -4.08 14.71
N GLY A 674 -4.04 -4.57 15.86
CA GLY A 674 -4.62 -5.91 16.01
C GLY A 674 -6.02 -6.09 15.43
N GLU A 675 -6.66 -5.02 14.98
CA GLU A 675 -7.95 -5.03 14.29
C GLU A 675 -7.91 -4.13 13.06
N ASP A 676 -8.73 -4.44 12.06
CA ASP A 676 -8.89 -3.65 10.82
C ASP A 676 -9.95 -2.52 10.97
N GLY A 677 -10.46 -2.36 12.20
CA GLY A 677 -11.57 -1.49 12.53
C GLY A 677 -12.93 -1.90 11.94
N SER A 678 -13.02 -2.90 11.07
CA SER A 678 -14.25 -3.18 10.32
C SER A 678 -15.36 -3.74 11.23
N SER A 679 -15.00 -4.35 12.35
CA SER A 679 -15.90 -4.99 13.31
C SER A 679 -16.91 -4.02 13.97
N PRO A 680 -18.17 -4.43 14.19
CA PRO A 680 -19.12 -3.70 15.03
C PRO A 680 -18.60 -3.57 16.47
N GLY A 681 -18.60 -2.37 17.05
CA GLY A 681 -18.06 -2.14 18.40
C GLY A 681 -16.53 -2.15 18.49
N SER A 682 -15.83 -1.96 17.37
CA SER A 682 -14.40 -1.66 17.35
C SER A 682 -14.12 -0.36 18.12
N GLY A 683 -13.26 -0.43 19.14
CA GLY A 683 -12.84 0.75 19.90
C GLY A 683 -12.14 1.78 19.02
N LEU A 684 -11.40 1.34 18.00
CA LEU A 684 -10.69 2.22 17.06
C LEU A 684 -11.63 3.12 16.26
N LYS A 685 -12.88 2.71 15.98
CA LYS A 685 -13.89 3.61 15.36
C LYS A 685 -14.19 4.82 16.24
N GLU A 686 -14.20 4.63 17.55
CA GLU A 686 -14.55 5.63 18.55
C GLU A 686 -13.32 6.31 19.18
N GLY A 687 -12.10 6.01 18.72
CA GLY A 687 -10.86 6.49 19.35
C GLY A 687 -10.63 5.92 20.76
N LYS A 688 -10.98 4.64 20.97
CA LYS A 688 -10.79 3.90 22.22
C LYS A 688 -9.89 2.68 22.02
N PHE A 689 -9.16 2.31 23.06
CA PHE A 689 -8.33 1.12 23.09
C PHE A 689 -9.06 -0.04 23.77
N ASP A 690 -9.06 -1.22 23.14
CA ASP A 690 -9.66 -2.45 23.66
C ASP A 690 -8.54 -3.49 23.93
N PRO A 691 -8.07 -3.62 25.19
CA PRO A 691 -6.96 -4.49 25.53
C PRO A 691 -7.26 -5.98 25.33
N GLU A 692 -8.51 -6.42 25.53
CA GLU A 692 -8.89 -7.82 25.37
C GLU A 692 -8.71 -8.28 23.92
N LYS A 693 -9.13 -7.44 22.95
CA LYS A 693 -8.93 -7.72 21.52
C LYS A 693 -7.48 -7.57 21.07
N PHE A 694 -6.69 -6.73 21.75
CA PHE A 694 -5.30 -6.47 21.41
C PHE A 694 -4.33 -7.54 21.96
N LEU A 695 -4.63 -8.14 23.12
CA LEU A 695 -3.72 -9.03 23.87
C LEU A 695 -4.12 -10.52 23.86
N ASP A 696 -5.06 -10.92 23.00
CA ASP A 696 -5.62 -12.29 22.94
C ASP A 696 -4.52 -13.37 22.88
N ASP A 697 -4.49 -14.28 23.87
CA ASP A 697 -3.49 -15.34 24.09
C ASP A 697 -2.00 -14.93 24.20
N ALA A 698 -1.66 -13.64 24.33
CA ALA A 698 -0.30 -13.13 24.11
C ALA A 698 0.60 -12.99 25.37
N PHE A 699 0.15 -13.28 26.59
CA PHE A 699 0.96 -13.03 27.82
C PHE A 699 0.99 -14.20 28.83
N PRO A 700 2.17 -14.52 29.41
CA PRO A 700 2.28 -15.47 30.50
C PRO A 700 1.68 -14.94 31.81
N LYS A 701 1.38 -15.83 32.77
CA LYS A 701 0.89 -15.44 34.10
C LYS A 701 2.02 -14.80 34.92
N LEU A 702 1.83 -13.55 35.33
CA LEU A 702 2.72 -12.86 36.26
C LEU A 702 2.62 -13.52 37.64
N PHE A 703 3.78 -13.84 38.24
CA PHE A 703 3.90 -14.60 39.50
C PHE A 703 3.12 -15.94 39.53
N GLY A 704 2.78 -16.49 38.35
CA GLY A 704 1.96 -17.70 38.19
C GLY A 704 0.50 -17.57 38.63
N LEU A 705 0.02 -16.35 38.93
CA LEU A 705 -1.28 -16.09 39.57
C LEU A 705 -2.30 -15.43 38.62
N PHE A 706 -1.94 -14.33 37.95
CA PHE A 706 -2.84 -13.52 37.13
C PHE A 706 -2.20 -13.15 35.78
N SER A 707 -3.03 -12.91 34.77
CA SER A 707 -2.62 -12.39 33.47
C SER A 707 -2.51 -10.86 33.52
N LEU A 708 -1.87 -10.26 32.51
CA LEU A 708 -1.82 -8.80 32.40
C LEU A 708 -3.22 -8.19 32.28
N LEU A 709 -4.13 -8.84 31.54
CA LEU A 709 -5.53 -8.39 31.40
C LEU A 709 -6.25 -8.28 32.74
N ASP A 710 -5.96 -9.16 33.69
CA ASP A 710 -6.61 -9.19 35.01
C ASP A 710 -6.30 -7.94 35.86
N ILE A 711 -5.19 -7.24 35.58
CA ILE A 711 -4.74 -6.06 36.34
C ILE A 711 -4.95 -4.75 35.59
N LEU A 712 -5.39 -4.75 34.33
CA LEU A 712 -5.65 -3.50 33.60
C LEU A 712 -6.94 -2.83 34.09
N GLU A 713 -6.88 -1.52 34.38
CA GLU A 713 -8.06 -0.76 34.79
C GLU A 713 -8.94 -0.48 33.55
N ALA A 714 -10.10 -1.14 33.44
CA ALA A 714 -10.98 -1.07 32.26
C ALA A 714 -11.68 0.29 32.02
N ILE A 715 -11.59 1.24 32.98
CA ILE A 715 -12.29 2.53 32.91
C ILE A 715 -11.36 3.59 32.34
N GLY A 716 -11.70 4.16 31.18
CA GLY A 716 -11.05 5.37 30.66
C GLY A 716 -9.98 5.17 29.57
N LEU A 717 -9.87 3.96 29.00
CA LEU A 717 -8.90 3.60 27.95
C LEU A 717 -9.16 4.34 26.62
N GLY A 718 -8.82 5.63 26.58
CA GLY A 718 -8.64 6.35 25.33
C GLY A 718 -7.44 5.78 24.57
N LEU A 719 -7.22 6.23 23.34
CA LEU A 719 -6.00 5.89 22.59
C LEU A 719 -4.69 6.25 23.33
N ASP A 720 -4.74 7.01 24.44
CA ASP A 720 -3.57 7.44 25.24
C ASP A 720 -3.02 6.27 26.06
N ASP A 721 -3.87 5.29 26.36
CA ASP A 721 -3.52 4.12 27.14
C ASP A 721 -3.21 2.90 26.28
N ALA A 722 -3.32 3.04 24.95
CA ALA A 722 -2.85 2.05 23.97
C ALA A 722 -1.31 2.03 23.95
N PRO A 723 -0.70 0.87 23.63
CA PRO A 723 0.72 0.84 23.30
C PRO A 723 1.02 1.74 22.11
N ASP A 724 2.05 2.56 22.25
CA ASP A 724 2.57 3.37 21.16
C ASP A 724 3.45 2.47 20.29
N PHE A 725 2.98 2.15 19.08
CA PHE A 725 3.73 1.39 18.10
C PHE A 725 4.18 2.29 16.96
N VAL A 726 5.41 2.78 17.07
CA VAL A 726 5.96 3.78 16.16
C VAL A 726 6.95 3.11 15.22
N THR A 727 6.62 3.05 13.94
CA THR A 727 7.55 2.63 12.88
C THR A 727 7.97 3.86 12.11
N GLU A 728 9.24 4.24 12.22
CA GLU A 728 9.79 5.39 11.52
C GLU A 728 10.83 4.91 10.50
N ALA A 729 10.57 5.18 9.22
CA ALA A 729 11.57 5.16 8.16
C ALA A 729 12.11 6.60 8.05
N LEU A 730 13.25 6.84 8.69
CA LEU A 730 13.83 8.17 8.76
C LEU A 730 15.08 8.21 7.89
N ASP A 731 15.17 9.24 7.06
CA ASP A 731 16.46 9.66 6.52
C ASP A 731 17.41 10.11 7.65
N THR A 732 18.70 10.23 7.36
CA THR A 732 19.72 10.54 8.37
C THR A 732 19.41 11.80 9.16
N VAL A 733 18.87 12.85 8.53
CA VAL A 733 18.57 14.13 9.20
C VAL A 733 17.39 13.97 10.15
N SER A 734 16.38 13.23 9.73
CA SER A 734 15.20 12.92 10.53
C SER A 734 15.56 12.03 11.73
N GLN A 735 16.49 11.09 11.55
CA GLN A 735 17.05 10.27 12.64
C GLN A 735 17.76 11.12 13.69
N ILE A 736 18.51 12.14 13.26
CA ILE A 736 19.20 13.08 14.17
C ILE A 736 18.17 13.82 15.04
N VAL A 737 17.16 14.44 14.43
CA VAL A 737 16.16 15.24 15.17
C VAL A 737 15.32 14.35 16.09
N SER A 738 14.82 13.20 15.60
CA SER A 738 14.04 12.23 16.40
C SER A 738 14.84 11.67 17.58
N ALA A 739 16.10 11.28 17.37
CA ALA A 739 16.95 10.81 18.47
C ALA A 739 17.28 11.93 19.48
N ALA A 740 17.49 13.16 19.00
CA ALA A 740 17.79 14.30 19.87
C ALA A 740 16.62 14.64 20.80
N ASP A 741 15.40 14.69 20.27
CA ASP A 741 14.20 14.96 21.05
C ASP A 741 13.92 13.85 22.07
N ARG A 742 14.07 12.57 21.68
CA ARG A 742 13.88 11.44 22.60
C ARG A 742 14.89 11.45 23.73
N LEU A 743 16.16 11.72 23.44
CA LEU A 743 17.19 11.81 24.48
C LEU A 743 16.90 12.95 25.45
N ARG A 744 16.47 14.11 24.93
CA ARG A 744 16.06 15.25 25.75
C ARG A 744 14.92 14.88 26.70
N GLN A 745 13.85 14.27 26.18
CA GLN A 745 12.69 13.86 26.98
C GLN A 745 13.06 12.83 28.05
N ALA A 746 13.86 11.82 27.70
CA ALA A 746 14.33 10.82 28.66
C ALA A 746 15.20 11.45 29.76
N ALA A 747 16.06 12.40 29.38
CA ALA A 747 16.92 13.14 30.31
C ALA A 747 16.11 13.99 31.30
N GLU A 748 15.10 14.71 30.80
CA GLU A 748 14.17 15.49 31.64
C GLU A 748 13.35 14.62 32.60
N GLN A 749 12.95 13.41 32.19
CA GLN A 749 12.18 12.47 33.02
C GLN A 749 13.04 11.74 34.07
N SER A 750 14.37 11.68 33.88
CA SER A 750 15.27 10.91 34.76
C SER A 750 15.37 11.48 36.18
N GLY A 751 15.39 12.81 36.34
CA GLY A 751 15.50 13.49 37.63
C GLY A 751 14.34 13.18 38.60
N PRO A 752 13.07 13.42 38.20
CA PRO A 752 11.91 13.04 38.99
C PRO A 752 11.87 11.55 39.36
N ARG A 753 12.28 10.67 38.43
CA ARG A 753 12.34 9.22 38.68
C ARG A 753 13.38 8.85 39.75
N MET A 754 14.56 9.46 39.70
CA MET A 754 15.62 9.26 40.70
C MET A 754 15.26 9.85 42.07
N ALA A 755 14.49 10.94 42.10
CA ALA A 755 13.96 11.48 43.35
C ALA A 755 12.98 10.49 44.03
N LYS A 756 12.20 9.73 43.24
CA LYS A 756 11.33 8.67 43.77
C LYS A 756 12.13 7.50 44.36
N GLU A 757 13.21 7.06 43.71
CA GLU A 757 14.11 6.03 44.26
C GLU A 757 14.74 6.48 45.59
N LEU A 758 15.18 7.75 45.65
CA LEU A 758 15.77 8.31 46.87
C LEU A 758 14.77 8.35 48.02
N ALA A 759 13.51 8.73 47.76
CA ALA A 759 12.44 8.73 48.75
C ALA A 759 12.08 7.32 49.25
N GLY A 760 12.33 6.28 48.45
CA GLY A 760 12.08 4.89 48.78
C GLY A 760 13.23 4.17 49.48
N ALA A 761 14.40 4.79 49.66
CA ALA A 761 15.60 4.08 50.12
C ALA A 761 15.39 3.33 51.46
N ALA A 762 15.81 2.06 51.51
CA ALA A 762 15.58 1.18 52.66
C ALA A 762 16.38 1.56 53.92
N HIS A 763 17.52 2.24 53.76
CA HIS A 763 18.38 2.72 54.85
C HIS A 763 19.29 3.86 54.38
N ASP A 764 19.88 4.60 55.33
CA ASP A 764 20.69 5.81 55.06
C ASP A 764 21.87 5.56 54.09
N GLY A 765 22.53 4.41 54.19
CA GLY A 765 23.60 4.04 53.24
C GLY A 765 23.13 3.87 51.79
N ALA A 766 21.91 3.35 51.58
CA ALA A 766 21.31 3.23 50.24
C ALA A 766 20.86 4.61 49.75
N ALA A 767 20.29 5.44 50.63
CA ALA A 767 19.90 6.81 50.31
C ALA A 767 21.11 7.63 49.83
N GLY A 768 22.24 7.56 50.53
CA GLY A 768 23.47 8.27 50.13
C GLY A 768 24.05 7.80 48.80
N ALA A 769 23.97 6.49 48.49
CA ALA A 769 24.42 5.95 47.21
C ALA A 769 23.51 6.37 46.04
N ILE A 770 22.19 6.37 46.25
CA ILE A 770 21.20 6.84 45.26
C ILE A 770 21.33 8.35 45.03
N GLU A 771 21.54 9.13 46.09
CA GLU A 771 21.75 10.58 45.99
C GLU A 771 23.03 10.92 45.22
N ALA A 772 24.13 10.20 45.46
CA ALA A 772 25.36 10.36 44.69
C ALA A 772 25.17 10.04 43.20
N ALA A 773 24.46 8.95 42.87
CA ALA A 773 24.16 8.57 41.49
C ALA A 773 23.23 9.59 40.80
N LYS A 774 22.21 10.09 41.51
CA LYS A 774 21.31 11.16 41.04
C LYS A 774 22.09 12.43 40.71
N ASN A 775 22.97 12.88 41.61
CA ASN A 775 23.76 14.09 41.41
C ASN A 775 24.74 13.95 40.23
N ALA A 776 25.36 12.77 40.06
CA ALA A 776 26.22 12.49 38.90
C ALA A 776 25.43 12.50 37.58
N LEU A 777 24.21 11.93 37.57
CA LEU A 777 23.33 11.95 36.41
C LEU A 777 22.86 13.37 36.05
N GLU A 778 22.45 14.17 37.04
CA GLU A 778 22.02 15.57 36.83
C GLU A 778 23.15 16.44 36.28
N ALA A 779 24.39 16.22 36.74
CA ALA A 779 25.57 16.90 36.23
C ALA A 779 25.86 16.59 34.75
N ALA A 780 25.58 15.36 34.29
CA ALA A 780 25.74 14.96 32.90
C ALA A 780 24.56 15.41 32.01
N VAL A 781 23.33 15.38 32.53
CA VAL A 781 22.10 15.73 31.79
C VAL A 781 22.04 17.22 31.43
N THR A 782 22.48 18.10 32.33
CA THR A 782 22.38 19.57 32.13
C THR A 782 23.10 20.08 30.86
N PRO A 783 24.39 19.78 30.62
CA PRO A 783 25.07 20.18 29.38
C PRO A 783 24.50 19.46 28.14
N LEU A 784 24.06 18.20 28.28
CA LEU A 784 23.49 17.41 27.20
C LEU A 784 22.20 18.04 26.65
N VAL A 785 21.24 18.42 27.50
CA VAL A 785 19.97 19.05 27.05
C VAL A 785 20.23 20.36 26.31
N THR A 786 21.23 21.13 26.75
CA THR A 786 21.64 22.37 26.07
C THR A 786 22.19 22.07 24.67
N ALA A 787 23.08 21.09 24.54
CA ALA A 787 23.67 20.70 23.27
C ALA A 787 22.62 20.11 22.29
N LEU A 788 21.68 19.30 22.81
CA LEU A 788 20.57 18.75 22.03
C LEU A 788 19.64 19.83 21.46
N THR A 789 19.32 20.85 22.26
CA THR A 789 18.48 21.97 21.82
C THR A 789 19.16 22.74 20.69
N HIS A 790 20.45 23.04 20.85
CA HIS A 790 21.25 23.71 19.82
C HIS A 790 21.35 22.88 18.53
N LEU A 791 21.50 21.55 18.62
CA LEU A 791 21.51 20.66 17.45
C LEU A 791 20.20 20.75 16.66
N VAL A 792 19.05 20.63 17.32
CA VAL A 792 17.75 20.72 16.65
C VAL A 792 17.61 22.08 15.95
N ASP A 793 17.86 23.19 16.66
CA ASP A 793 17.76 24.56 16.12
C ASP A 793 18.62 24.76 14.85
N THR A 794 19.86 24.24 14.86
CA THR A 794 20.75 24.35 13.69
C THR A 794 20.30 23.52 12.50
N VAL A 795 19.65 22.38 12.72
CA VAL A 795 19.09 21.52 11.65
C VAL A 795 17.84 22.17 11.06
N GLU A 796 16.95 22.74 11.88
CA GLU A 796 15.73 23.41 11.39
C GLU A 796 16.05 24.62 10.50
N ALA A 797 17.15 25.32 10.78
CA ALA A 797 17.59 26.48 10.00
C ALA A 797 18.28 26.12 8.67
N LEU A 798 18.62 24.84 8.43
CA LEU A 798 19.47 24.43 7.30
C LEU A 798 18.86 24.71 5.90
N PRO A 799 17.55 24.46 5.63
CA PRO A 799 16.95 24.71 4.31
C PRO A 799 16.94 26.20 3.90
N ASP A 800 16.99 27.09 4.89
CA ASP A 800 16.92 28.54 4.73
C ASP A 800 18.29 29.22 4.74
N ALA A 801 19.37 28.44 4.83
CA ALA A 801 20.71 28.97 4.95
C ALA A 801 21.18 29.64 3.64
N PRO A 802 21.61 30.92 3.68
CA PRO A 802 22.14 31.60 2.50
C PRO A 802 23.51 31.05 2.05
N ASP A 803 24.23 30.36 2.94
CA ASP A 803 25.52 29.72 2.68
C ASP A 803 25.53 28.30 3.26
N VAL A 804 25.14 27.33 2.42
CA VAL A 804 24.95 25.91 2.78
C VAL A 804 26.21 25.29 3.44
N PRO A 805 27.45 25.45 2.92
CA PRO A 805 28.65 24.94 3.58
C PRO A 805 28.85 25.39 5.04
N THR A 806 28.61 26.67 5.33
CA THR A 806 28.76 27.22 6.69
C THR A 806 27.67 26.71 7.63
N ALA A 807 26.45 26.55 7.13
CA ALA A 807 25.34 25.99 7.91
C ALA A 807 25.55 24.49 8.20
N ILE A 808 26.02 23.70 7.24
CA ILE A 808 26.40 22.28 7.46
C ILE A 808 27.50 22.18 8.53
N THR A 809 28.50 23.06 8.49
CA THR A 809 29.57 23.11 9.52
C THR A 809 29.02 23.39 10.92
N SER A 810 27.97 24.21 11.01
CA SER A 810 27.31 24.52 12.29
C SER A 810 26.58 23.31 12.86
N VAL A 811 25.86 22.56 11.99
CA VAL A 811 25.17 21.32 12.37
C VAL A 811 26.17 20.25 12.81
N THR A 812 27.26 20.03 12.07
CA THR A 812 28.27 19.03 12.46
C THR A 812 28.98 19.40 13.76
N THR A 813 29.25 20.68 14.00
CA THR A 813 29.79 21.16 15.28
C THR A 813 28.83 20.89 16.44
N ALA A 814 27.54 21.14 16.25
CA ALA A 814 26.52 20.84 17.26
C ALA A 814 26.41 19.33 17.52
N LEU A 815 26.52 18.50 16.47
CA LEU A 815 26.49 17.03 16.59
C LEU A 815 27.69 16.50 17.38
N THR A 816 28.90 17.04 17.16
CA THR A 816 30.10 16.70 17.96
C THR A 816 29.94 17.10 19.43
N GLN A 817 29.38 18.28 19.72
CA GLN A 817 29.11 18.71 21.10
C GLN A 817 28.14 17.76 21.82
N VAL A 818 27.15 17.24 21.10
CA VAL A 818 26.22 16.22 21.63
C VAL A 818 26.95 14.89 21.85
N ALA A 819 27.79 14.45 20.92
CA ALA A 819 28.56 13.22 21.05
C ALA A 819 29.51 13.24 22.27
N ASP A 820 30.16 14.39 22.53
CA ASP A 820 30.99 14.59 23.72
C ASP A 820 30.16 14.52 25.01
N ALA A 821 29.02 15.22 25.07
CA ALA A 821 28.13 15.19 26.24
C ALA A 821 27.51 13.80 26.49
N VAL A 822 27.34 13.00 25.43
CA VAL A 822 26.88 11.62 25.52
C VAL A 822 27.89 10.74 26.26
N ASP A 823 29.20 10.98 26.16
CA ASP A 823 30.18 10.17 26.90
C ASP A 823 30.12 10.36 28.41
N ASP A 824 29.89 11.59 28.85
CA ASP A 824 29.64 11.89 30.26
C ASP A 824 28.33 11.24 30.74
N LEU A 825 27.28 11.25 29.92
CA LEU A 825 26.02 10.56 30.20
C LEU A 825 26.22 9.04 30.32
N LEU A 826 26.88 8.40 29.35
CA LEU A 826 27.12 6.96 29.33
C LEU A 826 27.92 6.51 30.56
N THR A 827 28.85 7.35 31.03
CA THR A 827 29.59 7.12 32.27
C THR A 827 28.68 7.22 33.50
N ALA A 828 27.85 8.27 33.58
CA ALA A 828 26.94 8.48 34.71
C ALA A 828 25.90 7.36 34.85
N ILE A 829 25.29 6.93 33.73
CA ILE A 829 24.24 5.89 33.73
C ILE A 829 24.75 4.48 34.05
N GLY A 830 26.06 4.27 34.06
CA GLY A 830 26.70 3.00 34.42
C GLY A 830 26.63 2.66 35.92
N ALA A 831 26.18 3.58 36.76
CA ALA A 831 26.00 3.34 38.19
C ALA A 831 24.88 2.31 38.45
N PRO A 832 25.12 1.27 39.28
CA PRO A 832 24.12 0.22 39.55
C PRO A 832 22.87 0.74 40.28
N GLN A 833 22.93 1.93 40.89
CA GLN A 833 21.81 2.59 41.54
C GLN A 833 20.83 3.23 40.55
N ILE A 834 21.20 3.39 39.28
CA ILE A 834 20.30 3.91 38.24
C ILE A 834 19.45 2.75 37.70
N PRO A 835 18.11 2.86 37.77
CA PRO A 835 17.21 1.82 37.31
C PRO A 835 17.51 1.37 35.88
N ALA A 836 17.51 0.06 35.62
CA ALA A 836 17.83 -0.51 34.31
C ALA A 836 16.99 0.08 33.15
N VAL A 837 15.72 0.41 33.40
CA VAL A 837 14.82 1.04 32.42
C VAL A 837 15.20 2.49 32.10
N VAL A 838 15.54 3.29 33.13
CA VAL A 838 16.04 4.68 32.94
C VAL A 838 17.34 4.66 32.16
N ARG A 839 18.24 3.72 32.46
CA ARG A 839 19.49 3.53 31.73
C ARG A 839 19.21 3.21 30.25
N ALA A 840 18.29 2.29 29.97
CA ALA A 840 17.94 1.91 28.61
C ALA A 840 17.43 3.11 27.78
N GLU A 841 16.55 3.93 28.33
CA GLU A 841 15.97 5.09 27.63
C GLU A 841 16.96 6.20 27.35
N LEU A 842 17.94 6.40 28.23
CA LEU A 842 19.00 7.38 28.03
C LEU A 842 20.04 6.84 27.05
N GLU A 843 20.43 5.58 27.19
CA GLU A 843 21.49 4.96 26.39
C GLU A 843 21.11 4.77 24.92
N ARG A 844 19.84 4.44 24.63
CA ARG A 844 19.34 4.13 23.28
C ARG A 844 19.53 5.31 22.29
N PRO A 845 18.88 6.47 22.48
CA PRO A 845 19.01 7.60 21.56
C PRO A 845 20.41 8.24 21.65
N ALA A 846 21.09 8.18 22.80
CA ALA A 846 22.47 8.64 22.95
C ALA A 846 23.45 7.88 22.04
N LYS A 847 23.34 6.55 21.98
CA LYS A 847 24.16 5.73 21.07
C LYS A 847 23.83 5.98 19.59
N VAL A 848 22.58 6.28 19.25
CA VAL A 848 22.20 6.64 17.87
C VAL A 848 22.90 7.93 17.45
N LEU A 849 22.76 9.00 18.22
CA LEU A 849 23.41 10.28 17.92
C LEU A 849 24.93 10.15 17.81
N LYS A 850 25.54 9.37 18.72
CA LYS A 850 26.98 9.08 18.66
C LYS A 850 27.39 8.30 17.41
N SER A 851 26.57 7.34 16.97
CA SER A 851 26.86 6.57 15.74
C SER A 851 26.73 7.42 14.47
N LEU A 852 25.81 8.39 14.45
CA LEU A 852 25.58 9.28 13.32
C LEU A 852 26.67 10.37 13.18
N GLU A 853 27.27 10.78 14.29
CA GLU A 853 28.45 11.66 14.30
C GLU A 853 29.65 11.02 13.59
N ALA A 854 29.86 9.72 13.81
CA ALA A 854 30.97 8.96 13.22
C ALA A 854 30.71 8.50 11.76
N ALA A 855 29.51 8.72 11.21
CA ALA A 855 29.12 8.20 9.90
C ALA A 855 29.54 9.14 8.76
N ALA A 856 30.26 8.61 7.77
CA ALA A 856 30.72 9.37 6.60
C ALA A 856 29.56 9.94 5.76
N ASP A 857 28.43 9.23 5.73
CA ASP A 857 27.26 9.57 4.90
C ASP A 857 26.41 10.71 5.50
N THR A 858 26.63 11.07 6.77
CA THR A 858 25.88 12.15 7.44
C THR A 858 26.08 13.50 6.78
N LEU A 859 27.29 13.80 6.31
CA LEU A 859 27.58 15.02 5.55
C LEU A 859 26.84 15.05 4.21
N GLN A 860 26.79 13.92 3.52
CA GLN A 860 26.11 13.80 2.24
C GLN A 860 24.59 13.95 2.42
N ALA A 861 24.05 13.39 3.51
CA ALA A 861 22.64 13.51 3.84
C ALA A 861 22.25 14.95 4.23
N LEU A 862 23.08 15.65 5.01
CA LEU A 862 22.89 17.06 5.34
C LEU A 862 22.97 17.95 4.09
N GLN A 863 23.87 17.64 3.16
CA GLN A 863 23.97 18.35 1.89
C GLN A 863 22.76 18.11 1.00
N ALA A 864 22.31 16.86 0.87
CA ALA A 864 21.09 16.54 0.14
C ALA A 864 19.88 17.24 0.76
N PHE A 865 19.76 17.24 2.08
CA PHE A 865 18.69 17.94 2.81
C PHE A 865 18.71 19.46 2.56
N ALA A 866 19.88 20.11 2.63
CA ALA A 866 20.04 21.53 2.32
C ALA A 866 19.70 21.88 0.86
N GLU A 867 19.98 20.96 -0.08
CA GLU A 867 19.63 21.11 -1.49
C GLU A 867 18.15 20.74 -1.80
N SER A 868 17.37 20.36 -0.78
CA SER A 868 15.99 19.85 -0.87
C SER A 868 15.88 18.56 -1.70
N LEU A 869 16.92 17.73 -1.68
CA LEU A 869 16.97 16.40 -2.25
C LEU A 869 16.69 15.38 -1.13
N LEU A 870 15.87 14.37 -1.42
CA LEU A 870 15.70 13.25 -0.48
C LEU A 870 17.02 12.48 -0.38
N SER A 871 17.47 12.26 0.84
CA SER A 871 18.47 11.23 1.12
C SER A 871 17.80 9.86 1.10
N PRO A 872 18.47 8.79 0.62
CA PRO A 872 17.92 7.44 0.72
C PRO A 872 17.73 7.04 2.19
N ASP A 873 16.65 6.32 2.48
CA ASP A 873 16.35 5.81 3.82
C ASP A 873 17.48 4.86 4.27
N VAL A 874 18.10 5.14 5.43
CA VAL A 874 19.27 4.39 5.92
C VAL A 874 18.87 3.21 6.81
N GLY A 875 17.61 3.16 7.27
CA GLY A 875 17.07 2.06 8.06
C GLY A 875 15.66 2.34 8.61
N VAL A 876 15.05 1.31 9.20
CA VAL A 876 13.75 1.39 9.87
C VAL A 876 13.95 1.13 11.36
N THR A 877 13.35 2.00 12.19
CA THR A 877 13.22 1.78 13.63
C THR A 877 11.76 1.50 13.97
N ALA A 878 11.48 0.37 14.62
CA ALA A 878 10.18 0.03 15.17
C ALA A 878 10.25 0.10 16.70
N ARG A 879 9.32 0.81 17.32
CA ARG A 879 9.23 1.00 18.77
C ARG A 879 7.88 0.54 19.27
N PHE A 880 7.87 -0.09 20.43
CA PHE A 880 6.68 -0.43 21.20
C PHE A 880 6.87 0.11 22.62
N GLU A 881 6.10 1.12 23.01
CA GLU A 881 6.12 1.69 24.36
C GLU A 881 4.74 1.60 24.99
N TRP A 882 4.64 1.09 26.22
CA TRP A 882 3.36 0.95 26.90
C TRP A 882 3.48 1.21 28.40
N ARG A 883 2.61 2.07 28.92
CA ARG A 883 2.52 2.42 30.35
C ARG A 883 1.06 2.45 30.81
N PRO A 884 0.36 1.30 30.86
CA PRO A 884 -1.06 1.28 31.16
C PRO A 884 -1.38 1.67 32.61
N GLN A 885 -2.64 2.01 32.87
CA GLN A 885 -3.16 2.06 34.23
C GLN A 885 -3.45 0.65 34.75
N ILE A 886 -2.91 0.34 35.93
CA ILE A 886 -3.03 -0.96 36.60
C ILE A 886 -3.77 -0.85 37.94
N ALA A 887 -4.47 -1.92 38.30
CA ALA A 887 -5.25 -2.05 39.51
C ALA A 887 -4.81 -3.24 40.37
N SER A 888 -5.17 -3.19 41.66
CA SER A 888 -4.93 -4.29 42.59
C SER A 888 -5.77 -5.52 42.23
N TRP A 889 -5.22 -6.72 42.45
CA TRP A 889 -5.87 -7.98 42.05
C TRP A 889 -5.91 -9.03 43.17
N PRO A 890 -7.06 -9.72 43.37
CA PRO A 890 -8.38 -9.36 42.84
C PRO A 890 -8.84 -8.01 43.42
N SER A 891 -9.78 -7.34 42.75
CA SER A 891 -10.27 -5.98 43.12
C SER A 891 -11.07 -5.92 44.45
N GLU A 892 -11.17 -7.04 45.16
CA GLU A 892 -11.84 -7.15 46.46
C GLU A 892 -11.05 -6.46 47.58
N ALA A 893 -11.67 -6.31 48.76
CA ALA A 893 -11.09 -5.62 49.92
C ALA A 893 -9.77 -6.22 50.46
N LYS A 894 -9.32 -7.38 49.95
CA LYS A 894 -8.08 -8.06 50.34
C LYS A 894 -7.33 -8.56 49.09
N PRO A 895 -6.63 -7.69 48.35
CA PRO A 895 -5.93 -8.07 47.13
C PRO A 895 -4.70 -8.94 47.44
N VAL A 896 -4.37 -9.87 46.55
CA VAL A 896 -3.10 -10.63 46.54
C VAL A 896 -1.98 -9.76 45.99
N LEU A 897 -2.25 -9.02 44.91
CA LEU A 897 -1.39 -7.98 44.36
C LEU A 897 -1.96 -6.62 44.74
N LYS A 898 -1.29 -5.92 45.64
CA LYS A 898 -1.61 -4.54 45.98
C LYS A 898 -0.74 -3.60 45.13
N ILE A 899 -1.39 -2.80 44.30
CA ILE A 899 -0.75 -1.76 43.50
C ILE A 899 -0.70 -0.47 44.31
N ASN A 900 0.50 0.08 44.53
CA ASN A 900 0.67 1.39 45.13
C ASN A 900 0.87 2.49 44.07
N ASP A 901 1.48 2.16 42.93
CA ASP A 901 1.60 3.03 41.75
C ASP A 901 0.74 2.52 40.58
N LYS A 902 -0.34 3.25 40.26
CA LYS A 902 -1.26 2.93 39.16
C LYS A 902 -0.62 2.98 37.77
N ARG A 903 0.55 3.62 37.59
CA ARG A 903 1.32 3.60 36.33
C ARG A 903 2.66 2.88 36.54
N GLY A 904 2.73 2.00 37.53
CA GLY A 904 3.94 1.27 37.90
C GLY A 904 4.38 0.21 36.88
N LEU A 905 3.56 -0.12 35.88
CA LEU A 905 3.94 -1.03 34.80
C LEU A 905 4.46 -0.25 33.58
N ARG A 906 5.63 -0.63 33.07
CA ARG A 906 6.23 -0.06 31.88
C ARG A 906 6.87 -1.10 30.98
N LEU A 907 6.56 -1.06 29.69
CA LEU A 907 7.18 -1.87 28.65
C LEU A 907 7.76 -0.95 27.57
N ALA A 908 8.99 -1.19 27.15
CA ALA A 908 9.66 -0.43 26.08
C ALA A 908 10.56 -1.35 25.24
N ILE A 909 10.12 -1.66 24.02
CA ILE A 909 10.84 -2.47 23.04
C ILE A 909 11.27 -1.55 21.89
N GLU A 910 12.54 -1.59 21.53
CA GLU A 910 13.07 -0.92 20.34
C GLU A 910 13.75 -1.93 19.44
N VAL A 911 13.40 -1.90 18.16
CA VAL A 911 14.02 -2.73 17.13
C VAL A 911 14.53 -1.84 16.02
N ARG A 912 15.80 -2.04 15.64
CA ARG A 912 16.46 -1.31 14.56
C ARG A 912 16.91 -2.28 13.49
N ALA A 913 16.56 -1.99 12.24
CA ALA A 913 17.00 -2.75 11.08
C ALA A 913 17.49 -1.81 9.97
N SER A 914 18.53 -2.22 9.27
CA SER A 914 19.03 -1.59 8.05
C SER A 914 19.29 -2.68 7.02
N ALA A 915 19.27 -2.34 5.74
CA ALA A 915 19.59 -3.29 4.66
C ALA A 915 21.01 -3.89 4.81
N ASP A 916 21.91 -3.16 5.47
CA ASP A 916 23.34 -3.49 5.55
C ASP A 916 23.78 -4.09 6.89
N SER A 917 22.87 -4.23 7.88
CA SER A 917 23.21 -4.69 9.23
C SER A 917 22.23 -5.70 9.79
N THR A 918 22.70 -6.61 10.64
CA THR A 918 21.82 -7.51 11.40
C THR A 918 20.88 -6.70 12.31
N PRO A 919 19.58 -7.04 12.36
CA PRO A 919 18.64 -6.33 13.22
C PRO A 919 19.08 -6.37 14.69
N SER A 920 18.97 -5.23 15.39
CA SER A 920 19.21 -5.14 16.83
C SER A 920 17.89 -4.91 17.57
N VAL A 921 17.69 -5.63 18.66
CA VAL A 921 16.52 -5.58 19.55
C VAL A 921 16.99 -5.22 20.96
N ASP A 922 16.33 -4.25 21.60
CA ASP A 922 16.51 -3.90 23.02
C ASP A 922 15.13 -3.87 23.71
N ILE A 923 14.97 -4.64 24.76
CA ILE A 923 13.75 -4.83 25.54
C ILE A 923 14.02 -4.33 26.95
N ALA A 924 13.15 -3.46 27.44
CA ALA A 924 13.14 -2.97 28.81
C ALA A 924 11.72 -3.11 29.39
N ALA A 925 11.60 -3.69 30.58
CA ALA A 925 10.34 -3.83 31.29
C ALA A 925 10.53 -3.52 32.78
N GLU A 926 9.58 -2.83 33.40
CA GLU A 926 9.59 -2.52 34.83
C GLU A 926 8.20 -2.69 35.44
N PHE A 927 8.17 -3.22 36.65
CA PHE A 927 7.01 -3.23 37.52
C PHE A 927 7.39 -2.62 38.87
N ALA A 928 6.89 -1.41 39.14
CA ALA A 928 7.29 -0.56 40.25
C ALA A 928 6.19 -0.41 41.31
N ASP A 929 6.63 -0.28 42.57
CA ASP A 929 5.86 0.08 43.76
C ASP A 929 4.58 -0.75 43.93
N PHE A 930 4.77 -2.01 44.32
CA PHE A 930 3.69 -2.96 44.57
C PHE A 930 4.00 -3.85 45.77
N ALA A 931 2.97 -4.50 46.31
CA ALA A 931 3.14 -5.49 47.37
C ALA A 931 2.38 -6.77 47.05
N LEU A 932 2.97 -7.91 47.40
CA LEU A 932 2.31 -9.22 47.37
C LEU A 932 1.84 -9.59 48.77
N VAL A 933 0.53 -9.74 48.95
CA VAL A 933 -0.10 -10.14 50.21
C VAL A 933 -0.40 -11.63 50.14
N LEU A 934 0.30 -12.41 50.93
CA LEU A 934 0.18 -13.86 50.94
C LEU A 934 -0.99 -14.28 51.84
N LEU A 935 -1.81 -15.21 51.33
CA LEU A 935 -3.02 -15.74 51.97
C LEU A 935 -4.09 -14.65 52.24
N PRO A 936 -4.67 -14.01 51.21
CA PRO A 936 -5.57 -12.85 51.36
C PRO A 936 -6.78 -13.12 52.26
N GLY A 937 -7.28 -14.36 52.35
CA GLY A 937 -8.37 -14.73 53.26
C GLY A 937 -8.04 -14.51 54.74
N ALA A 938 -6.77 -14.72 55.12
CA ALA A 938 -6.20 -14.50 56.45
C ALA A 938 -4.75 -14.01 56.27
N PRO A 939 -4.54 -12.71 56.00
CA PRO A 939 -3.24 -12.19 55.57
C PRO A 939 -2.18 -12.45 56.64
N LEU A 940 -1.14 -13.19 56.26
CA LEU A 940 -0.05 -13.58 57.17
C LEU A 940 1.25 -12.81 56.89
N MET A 941 1.49 -12.44 55.63
CA MET A 941 2.75 -11.83 55.22
C MET A 941 2.54 -10.92 54.00
N GLY A 942 3.09 -9.71 54.06
CA GLY A 942 3.21 -8.78 52.95
C GLY A 942 4.67 -8.69 52.49
N LEU A 943 4.88 -8.83 51.18
CA LEU A 943 6.19 -8.65 50.54
C LEU A 943 6.14 -7.39 49.70
N THR A 944 6.89 -6.36 50.10
CA THR A 944 6.87 -5.06 49.42
C THR A 944 8.02 -4.99 48.42
N PHE A 945 7.73 -4.54 47.20
CA PHE A 945 8.69 -4.37 46.12
C PHE A 945 8.69 -2.92 45.67
N GLN A 946 9.87 -2.30 45.64
CA GLN A 946 10.01 -0.96 45.09
C GLN A 946 10.05 -1.01 43.56
N ARG A 947 10.76 -2.00 43.00
CA ARG A 947 10.73 -2.31 41.58
C ARG A 947 11.28 -3.69 41.27
N ILE A 948 10.78 -4.25 40.19
CA ILE A 948 11.36 -5.38 39.46
C ILE A 948 11.54 -4.90 38.02
N GLY A 949 12.78 -4.87 37.56
CA GLY A 949 13.18 -4.45 36.23
C GLY A 949 13.89 -5.57 35.46
N PHE A 950 13.61 -5.65 34.18
CA PHE A 950 14.26 -6.56 33.24
C PHE A 950 14.77 -5.78 32.04
N ARG A 951 16.00 -6.06 31.63
CA ARG A 951 16.54 -5.54 30.37
C ARG A 951 17.25 -6.65 29.59
N ALA A 952 16.92 -6.78 28.32
CA ALA A 952 17.55 -7.71 27.41
C ALA A 952 17.89 -6.99 26.10
N SER A 953 19.09 -7.20 25.57
CA SER A 953 19.49 -6.63 24.27
C SER A 953 20.20 -7.67 23.42
N SER A 954 20.14 -7.53 22.09
CA SER A 954 20.80 -8.46 21.16
C SER A 954 22.32 -8.55 21.33
N ALA A 955 22.94 -7.57 21.98
CA ALA A 955 24.39 -7.46 22.15
C ALA A 955 24.85 -7.59 23.63
N GLY A 956 23.94 -7.78 24.59
CA GLY A 956 24.25 -7.75 26.03
C GLY A 956 23.72 -8.96 26.81
N LYS A 957 24.24 -9.16 28.02
CA LYS A 957 23.66 -10.11 28.98
C LYS A 957 22.32 -9.56 29.49
N VAL A 958 21.39 -10.46 29.81
CA VAL A 958 20.13 -10.08 30.48
C VAL A 958 20.46 -9.48 31.84
N GLU A 959 19.94 -8.29 32.10
CA GLU A 959 20.03 -7.59 33.37
C GLU A 959 18.70 -7.73 34.10
N VAL A 960 18.77 -8.19 35.35
CA VAL A 960 17.62 -8.30 36.26
C VAL A 960 17.90 -7.41 37.47
N ASP A 961 16.97 -6.50 37.74
CA ASP A 961 17.14 -5.43 38.70
C ASP A 961 15.96 -5.44 39.69
N VAL A 962 16.17 -6.02 40.88
CA VAL A 962 15.13 -6.23 41.88
C VAL A 962 15.49 -5.44 43.13
N VAL A 963 14.63 -4.48 43.49
CA VAL A 963 14.76 -3.72 44.73
C VAL A 963 13.63 -4.12 45.68
N PHE A 964 13.98 -4.97 46.64
CA PHE A 964 13.07 -5.48 47.65
C PHE A 964 12.87 -4.47 48.78
N GLY A 965 11.62 -4.09 49.04
CA GLY A 965 11.25 -3.09 50.05
C GLY A 965 11.08 -3.65 51.47
N GLY A 966 11.04 -4.99 51.62
CA GLY A 966 11.00 -5.67 52.91
C GLY A 966 9.78 -6.57 53.11
N ILE A 967 9.80 -7.29 54.23
CA ILE A 967 8.75 -8.19 54.69
C ILE A 967 7.99 -7.53 55.84
N GLU A 968 6.66 -7.65 55.80
CA GLU A 968 5.75 -7.28 56.88
C GLU A 968 4.95 -8.51 57.34
N PHE A 969 5.02 -8.86 58.62
CA PHE A 969 4.16 -9.91 59.18
C PHE A 969 2.78 -9.36 59.55
N LEU A 970 1.73 -9.96 58.98
CA LEU A 970 0.34 -9.50 59.08
C LEU A 970 -0.51 -10.47 59.92
N GLY A 971 -1.68 -10.00 60.35
CA GLY A 971 -2.69 -10.84 60.99
C GLY A 971 -2.20 -11.51 62.28
N CYS A 972 -2.29 -12.83 62.38
CA CYS A 972 -1.87 -13.56 63.58
C CYS A 972 -0.35 -13.62 63.77
N LEU A 973 0.45 -13.21 62.78
CA LEU A 973 1.91 -13.15 62.86
C LEU A 973 2.43 -11.75 63.26
N GLU A 974 1.55 -10.76 63.47
CA GLU A 974 1.94 -9.38 63.81
C GLU A 974 2.78 -9.28 65.11
N PHE A 975 2.64 -10.23 66.04
CA PHE A 975 3.47 -10.27 67.25
C PHE A 975 4.97 -10.46 66.95
N ILE A 976 5.32 -11.03 65.79
CA ILE A 976 6.71 -11.19 65.34
C ILE A 976 7.34 -9.82 65.08
N GLU A 977 6.59 -8.83 64.58
CA GLU A 977 7.08 -7.46 64.42
C GLU A 977 7.38 -6.79 65.78
N THR A 978 6.65 -7.18 66.84
CA THR A 978 6.91 -6.71 68.20
C THR A 978 8.19 -7.34 68.77
N LEU A 979 8.40 -8.63 68.54
CA LEU A 979 9.64 -9.34 68.90
C LEU A 979 10.86 -8.80 68.13
N ARG A 980 10.71 -8.54 66.83
CA ARG A 980 11.72 -7.92 65.95
C ARG A 980 12.22 -6.57 66.49
N ARG A 981 11.35 -5.79 67.15
CA ARG A 981 11.69 -4.47 67.70
C ARG A 981 12.37 -4.52 69.08
N MET A 982 12.33 -5.65 69.79
CA MET A 982 12.75 -5.73 71.20
C MET A 982 14.08 -6.46 71.44
N ILE A 983 14.69 -7.11 70.44
CA ILE A 983 15.88 -7.96 70.62
C ILE A 983 17.06 -7.43 69.76
N PRO A 984 18.23 -7.11 70.36
CA PRO A 984 19.45 -6.75 69.61
C PRO A 984 19.98 -7.92 68.75
N PHE A 985 20.63 -7.57 67.64
CA PHE A 985 20.99 -8.42 66.49
C PHE A 985 21.98 -9.59 66.73
N ASP A 986 22.26 -9.97 67.97
CA ASP A 986 23.28 -10.96 68.34
C ASP A 986 22.72 -12.24 69.02
N GLY A 987 21.41 -12.31 69.27
CA GLY A 987 20.75 -13.45 69.94
C GLY A 987 20.01 -14.45 69.04
N PHE A 988 19.84 -14.16 67.75
CA PHE A 988 19.27 -15.06 66.74
C PHE A 988 20.39 -15.43 65.76
N ALA A 989 21.00 -16.60 65.92
CA ALA A 989 21.94 -17.09 64.93
C ALA A 989 21.19 -17.38 63.62
N ASP A 990 21.54 -16.59 62.59
CA ASP A 990 20.92 -16.35 61.28
C ASP A 990 19.57 -15.60 61.27
N PRO A 991 19.51 -14.33 60.80
CA PRO A 991 18.27 -13.56 60.70
C PRO A 991 17.32 -14.15 59.64
N PRO A 992 16.06 -13.67 59.53
CA PRO A 992 15.26 -13.95 58.36
C PRO A 992 16.06 -13.64 57.09
N TYR A 993 16.29 -14.65 56.27
CA TYR A 993 17.07 -14.53 55.04
C TYR A 993 16.16 -14.11 53.90
N VAL A 994 16.71 -13.32 52.97
CA VAL A 994 16.07 -12.96 51.72
C VAL A 994 17.08 -13.19 50.61
N ASP A 995 16.86 -14.25 49.84
CA ASP A 995 17.65 -14.58 48.67
C ASP A 995 16.91 -14.11 47.42
N VAL A 996 17.54 -13.22 46.67
CA VAL A 996 17.02 -12.69 45.40
C VAL A 996 17.83 -13.29 44.26
N SER A 997 17.17 -13.98 43.35
CA SER A 997 17.76 -14.54 42.13
C SER A 997 16.98 -14.07 40.89
N PRO A 998 17.52 -14.26 39.67
CA PRO A 998 16.79 -14.01 38.44
C PRO A 998 15.47 -14.80 38.29
N GLU A 999 15.33 -15.90 39.03
CA GLU A 999 14.16 -16.79 38.96
C GLU A 999 13.07 -16.41 39.99
N GLY A 1000 13.43 -15.70 41.07
CA GLY A 1000 12.48 -15.27 42.08
C GLY A 1000 13.12 -14.78 43.39
N VAL A 1001 12.27 -14.54 44.39
CA VAL A 1001 12.67 -14.18 45.75
C VAL A 1001 12.28 -15.29 46.72
N THR A 1002 13.22 -15.73 47.54
CA THR A 1002 12.95 -16.59 48.70
C THR A 1002 13.20 -15.81 49.97
N ALA A 1003 12.19 -15.73 50.83
CA ALA A 1003 12.26 -14.98 52.08
C ALA A 1003 11.73 -15.84 53.22
N GLY A 1004 12.52 -16.05 54.28
CA GLY A 1004 12.12 -16.95 55.36
C GLY A 1004 12.91 -16.77 56.64
N PHE A 1005 12.62 -17.56 57.67
CA PHE A 1005 13.40 -17.65 58.89
C PHE A 1005 13.49 -19.11 59.36
N ASP A 1006 14.56 -19.42 60.09
CA ASP A 1006 14.80 -20.72 60.73
C ASP A 1006 15.23 -20.51 62.18
N VAL A 1007 14.47 -21.07 63.14
CA VAL A 1007 14.74 -20.92 64.57
C VAL A 1007 15.00 -22.29 65.19
N ALA A 1008 16.19 -22.48 65.73
CA ALA A 1008 16.48 -23.60 66.61
C ALA A 1008 15.86 -23.38 67.99
N LEU A 1009 15.10 -24.37 68.48
CA LEU A 1009 14.52 -24.35 69.82
C LEU A 1009 15.42 -25.15 70.79
N PRO A 1010 15.60 -24.68 72.05
CA PRO A 1010 16.41 -25.40 73.03
C PRO A 1010 15.88 -26.82 73.31
N SER A 1011 16.78 -27.78 73.51
CA SER A 1011 16.43 -29.13 73.95
C SER A 1011 15.76 -29.11 75.33
N VAL A 1012 14.72 -29.93 75.52
CA VAL A 1012 13.98 -30.07 76.78
C VAL A 1012 14.19 -31.48 77.33
N ALA A 1013 14.93 -31.59 78.44
CA ALA A 1013 15.14 -32.86 79.14
C ALA A 1013 14.55 -32.81 80.56
N ILE A 1014 13.65 -33.76 80.87
CA ILE A 1014 13.03 -33.93 82.19
C ILE A 1014 13.10 -35.41 82.59
N GLY A 1015 14.10 -35.76 83.41
CA GLY A 1015 14.26 -37.11 83.95
C GLY A 1015 14.45 -38.18 82.87
N VAL A 1016 13.46 -39.05 82.71
CA VAL A 1016 13.48 -40.14 81.71
C VAL A 1016 13.05 -39.70 80.30
N PHE A 1017 12.71 -38.41 80.10
CA PHE A 1017 12.26 -37.83 78.84
C PHE A 1017 13.27 -36.80 78.33
N ALA A 1018 13.70 -36.88 77.06
CA ALA A 1018 14.51 -35.87 76.39
C ALA A 1018 13.96 -35.59 74.98
N LEU A 1019 13.73 -34.32 74.67
CA LEU A 1019 13.37 -33.83 73.34
C LEU A 1019 14.50 -32.91 72.85
N GLU A 1020 15.16 -33.28 71.76
CA GLU A 1020 16.38 -32.64 71.25
C GLU A 1020 16.26 -32.36 69.75
N ASN A 1021 17.15 -31.50 69.23
CA ASN A 1021 17.23 -31.16 67.80
C ASN A 1021 15.94 -30.57 67.23
N ILE A 1022 15.29 -29.68 67.99
CA ILE A 1022 14.05 -29.04 67.57
C ILE A 1022 14.39 -27.80 66.74
N SER A 1023 13.85 -27.71 65.53
CA SER A 1023 13.88 -26.49 64.72
C SER A 1023 12.49 -26.18 64.16
N LEU A 1024 12.22 -24.89 64.00
CA LEU A 1024 10.98 -24.36 63.45
C LEU A 1024 11.33 -23.32 62.39
N GLY A 1025 10.83 -23.47 61.18
CA GLY A 1025 11.07 -22.50 60.11
C GLY A 1025 9.84 -22.26 59.24
N ALA A 1026 9.84 -21.09 58.60
CA ALA A 1026 8.84 -20.71 57.62
C ALA A 1026 9.49 -19.90 56.49
N ASP A 1027 9.11 -20.18 55.24
CA ASP A 1027 9.64 -19.52 54.06
C ASP A 1027 8.53 -19.15 53.08
N ALA A 1028 8.72 -18.08 52.32
CA ALA A 1028 7.90 -17.68 51.19
C ALA A 1028 8.77 -17.65 49.93
N ARG A 1029 8.38 -18.41 48.91
CA ARG A 1029 9.04 -18.43 47.60
C ARG A 1029 8.14 -17.76 46.59
N VAL A 1030 8.59 -16.62 46.07
CA VAL A 1030 7.93 -15.83 45.03
C VAL A 1030 8.70 -16.01 43.74
N PRO A 1031 8.34 -16.98 42.88
CA PRO A 1031 8.84 -17.02 41.53
C PRO A 1031 8.35 -15.78 40.76
N PHE A 1032 9.20 -15.19 39.92
CA PHE A 1032 8.76 -14.07 39.09
C PHE A 1032 7.79 -14.52 37.99
N LEU A 1033 7.95 -15.75 37.48
CA LEU A 1033 7.25 -16.24 36.30
C LEU A 1033 6.88 -17.73 36.39
N GLY A 1034 5.75 -18.09 35.77
CA GLY A 1034 5.30 -19.48 35.57
C GLY A 1034 4.70 -20.15 36.82
N ASP A 1035 5.53 -20.38 37.83
CA ASP A 1035 5.14 -21.09 39.04
C ASP A 1035 4.34 -20.22 40.00
N ALA A 1036 3.49 -20.82 40.83
CA ALA A 1036 2.71 -20.09 41.83
C ALA A 1036 3.56 -19.78 43.05
N VAL A 1037 3.31 -18.63 43.69
CA VAL A 1037 3.87 -18.30 45.00
C VAL A 1037 3.56 -19.39 46.02
N THR A 1038 4.57 -19.82 46.78
CA THR A 1038 4.41 -20.84 47.83
C THR A 1038 4.87 -20.34 49.19
N VAL A 1039 4.16 -20.75 50.24
CA VAL A 1039 4.55 -20.56 51.64
C VAL A 1039 4.82 -21.93 52.24
N GLY A 1040 6.03 -22.12 52.75
CA GLY A 1040 6.49 -23.29 53.47
C GLY A 1040 6.46 -23.06 54.98
N PHE A 1041 6.12 -24.11 55.70
CA PHE A 1041 6.29 -24.25 57.14
C PHE A 1041 6.94 -25.60 57.40
N HIS A 1042 7.95 -25.64 58.26
CA HIS A 1042 8.53 -26.89 58.68
C HIS A 1042 8.84 -26.92 60.18
N PHE A 1043 8.66 -28.10 60.76
CA PHE A 1043 9.07 -28.47 62.10
C PHE A 1043 10.07 -29.61 61.97
N CYS A 1044 11.35 -29.27 62.07
CA CYS A 1044 12.49 -30.07 61.65
C CYS A 1044 12.45 -30.46 60.16
N SER A 1045 13.62 -30.68 59.55
CA SER A 1045 13.70 -31.22 58.19
C SER A 1045 13.89 -32.73 58.23
N LYS A 1046 13.64 -33.42 57.11
CA LYS A 1046 13.90 -34.85 56.98
C LYS A 1046 15.34 -35.24 57.28
N ASP A 1047 16.29 -34.39 56.88
CA ASP A 1047 17.72 -34.60 57.10
C ASP A 1047 18.15 -34.27 58.55
N SER A 1048 17.30 -33.57 59.30
CA SER A 1048 17.56 -33.16 60.69
C SER A 1048 16.31 -33.29 61.58
N PRO A 1049 15.75 -34.51 61.76
CA PRO A 1049 14.51 -34.71 62.51
C PRO A 1049 14.68 -34.40 64.00
N PHE A 1050 13.60 -34.00 64.69
CA PHE A 1050 13.63 -33.90 66.15
C PHE A 1050 13.84 -35.29 66.74
N ARG A 1051 14.50 -35.36 67.90
CA ARG A 1051 14.74 -36.61 68.62
C ARG A 1051 13.98 -36.62 69.91
N LEU A 1052 13.15 -37.64 70.10
CA LEU A 1052 12.40 -37.87 71.32
C LEU A 1052 12.86 -39.18 71.96
N THR A 1053 13.45 -39.10 73.15
CA THR A 1053 13.92 -40.26 73.91
C THR A 1053 13.13 -40.38 75.21
N VAL A 1054 12.55 -41.55 75.44
CA VAL A 1054 11.92 -41.93 76.71
C VAL A 1054 12.53 -43.25 77.21
N MET A 1055 13.34 -43.17 78.28
CA MET A 1055 14.18 -44.29 78.76
C MET A 1055 15.07 -44.90 77.67
N CYS A 1056 14.76 -46.12 77.20
CA CYS A 1056 15.51 -46.85 76.16
C CYS A 1056 14.81 -46.85 74.78
N ILE A 1057 13.66 -46.18 74.68
CA ILE A 1057 12.91 -46.01 73.44
C ILE A 1057 13.18 -44.59 72.95
N GLY A 1058 14.06 -44.48 71.97
CA GLY A 1058 14.24 -43.28 71.16
C GLY A 1058 13.19 -43.19 70.06
N GLY A 1059 13.20 -42.08 69.35
CA GLY A 1059 12.32 -41.82 68.23
C GLY A 1059 12.58 -40.43 67.69
N GLY A 1060 11.83 -40.06 66.67
CA GLY A 1060 11.97 -38.76 66.06
C GLY A 1060 10.99 -38.54 64.92
N GLY A 1061 11.02 -37.35 64.36
CA GLY A 1061 10.17 -37.03 63.24
C GLY A 1061 10.43 -35.67 62.65
N TRP A 1062 9.66 -35.36 61.62
CA TRP A 1062 9.65 -34.07 60.95
C TRP A 1062 8.28 -33.84 60.31
N VAL A 1063 7.93 -32.57 60.11
CA VAL A 1063 6.75 -32.15 59.39
C VAL A 1063 7.14 -31.00 58.47
N GLU A 1064 6.88 -31.14 57.17
CA GLU A 1064 7.01 -30.07 56.19
C GLU A 1064 5.68 -29.90 55.45
N LEU A 1065 5.20 -28.66 55.39
CA LEU A 1065 3.98 -28.27 54.70
C LEU A 1065 4.30 -27.10 53.77
N ARG A 1066 3.96 -27.22 52.50
CA ARG A 1066 4.03 -26.14 51.53
C ARG A 1066 2.67 -25.92 50.89
N VAL A 1067 2.24 -24.67 50.90
CA VAL A 1067 0.91 -24.27 50.43
C VAL A 1067 1.05 -23.15 49.41
N SER A 1068 0.18 -23.14 48.41
CA SER A 1068 0.02 -22.05 47.44
C SER A 1068 -1.39 -21.48 47.54
N PRO A 1069 -1.67 -20.30 46.96
CA PRO A 1069 -3.04 -19.79 46.83
C PRO A 1069 -4.00 -20.75 46.09
N LYS A 1070 -3.47 -21.69 45.29
CA LYS A 1070 -4.26 -22.69 44.55
C LYS A 1070 -4.53 -23.97 45.34
N GLY A 1071 -3.86 -24.19 46.47
CA GLY A 1071 -3.98 -25.39 47.29
C GLY A 1071 -2.65 -25.88 47.87
N MET A 1072 -2.68 -27.05 48.53
CA MET A 1072 -1.49 -27.71 49.10
C MET A 1072 -0.54 -28.18 47.99
N VAL A 1073 0.72 -27.77 48.06
CA VAL A 1073 1.77 -28.15 47.11
C VAL A 1073 2.50 -29.38 47.60
N LEU A 1074 2.91 -29.40 48.87
CA LEU A 1074 3.63 -30.49 49.50
C LEU A 1074 3.15 -30.67 50.94
N LEU A 1075 2.95 -31.92 51.37
CA LEU A 1075 2.89 -32.31 52.77
C LEU A 1075 3.80 -33.52 52.96
N GLU A 1076 4.86 -33.37 53.74
CA GLU A 1076 5.75 -34.48 54.11
C GLU A 1076 5.76 -34.62 55.63
N VAL A 1077 5.40 -35.79 56.14
CA VAL A 1077 5.39 -36.08 57.58
C VAL A 1077 6.07 -37.41 57.81
N GLY A 1078 7.06 -37.44 58.71
CA GLY A 1078 7.75 -38.67 59.10
C GLY A 1078 7.77 -38.83 60.61
N LEU A 1079 7.48 -40.04 61.08
CA LEU A 1079 7.58 -40.43 62.48
C LEU A 1079 8.30 -41.77 62.57
N GLU A 1080 9.32 -41.84 63.43
CA GLU A 1080 10.12 -43.04 63.72
C GLU A 1080 10.13 -43.29 65.23
N ALA A 1081 10.04 -44.57 65.61
CA ALA A 1081 10.32 -45.05 66.95
C ALA A 1081 11.47 -46.06 66.88
N THR A 1082 12.50 -45.85 67.69
CA THR A 1082 13.73 -46.62 67.65
C THR A 1082 14.12 -47.10 69.05
N ALA A 1083 14.20 -48.41 69.23
CA ALA A 1083 14.79 -49.01 70.42
C ALA A 1083 16.26 -49.33 70.14
N CYS A 1084 17.16 -48.88 71.01
CA CYS A 1084 18.60 -49.13 70.88
C CYS A 1084 19.14 -49.77 72.16
N LEU A 1085 19.98 -50.79 72.00
CA LEU A 1085 20.75 -51.40 73.06
C LEU A 1085 22.22 -51.46 72.61
N SER A 1086 23.10 -50.80 73.36
CA SER A 1086 24.53 -50.84 73.14
C SER A 1086 25.24 -51.48 74.34
N ILE A 1087 26.31 -52.23 74.06
CA ILE A 1087 27.16 -52.86 75.07
C ILE A 1087 28.61 -52.55 74.68
N ASP A 1088 29.37 -52.00 75.63
CA ASP A 1088 30.80 -51.75 75.47
C ASP A 1088 31.56 -52.53 76.55
N LEU A 1089 32.44 -53.44 76.11
CA LEU A 1089 33.28 -54.29 76.97
C LEU A 1089 34.76 -53.86 76.93
N GLY A 1090 35.07 -52.69 76.37
CA GLY A 1090 36.41 -52.11 76.24
C GLY A 1090 37.27 -52.70 75.12
N VAL A 1091 37.26 -54.02 74.91
CA VAL A 1091 37.97 -54.68 73.79
C VAL A 1091 37.10 -54.91 72.56
N ALA A 1092 35.78 -54.90 72.75
CA ALA A 1092 34.78 -54.98 71.70
C ALA A 1092 33.55 -54.19 72.15
N SER A 1093 32.98 -53.42 71.24
CA SER A 1093 31.72 -52.71 71.43
C SER A 1093 30.74 -53.15 70.35
N GLY A 1094 29.46 -53.19 70.67
CA GLY A 1094 28.44 -53.51 69.70
C GLY A 1094 27.12 -52.86 70.05
N SER A 1095 26.35 -52.52 69.03
CA SER A 1095 25.03 -51.94 69.19
C SER A 1095 24.03 -52.69 68.33
N VAL A 1096 22.80 -52.81 68.84
CA VAL A 1096 21.66 -53.26 68.05
C VAL A 1096 20.56 -52.22 68.20
N SER A 1097 20.07 -51.76 67.06
CA SER A 1097 18.94 -50.84 66.97
C SER A 1097 17.83 -51.43 66.10
N ILE A 1098 16.59 -51.25 66.55
CA ILE A 1098 15.39 -51.60 65.83
C ILE A 1098 14.57 -50.32 65.68
N ALA A 1099 14.41 -49.85 64.45
CA ALA A 1099 13.63 -48.68 64.08
C ALA A 1099 12.37 -49.10 63.33
N VAL A 1100 11.24 -48.51 63.70
CA VAL A 1100 9.96 -48.64 62.98
C VAL A 1100 9.46 -47.24 62.69
N GLY A 1101 9.18 -46.96 61.43
CA GLY A 1101 8.71 -45.63 61.05
C GLY A 1101 7.63 -45.68 59.98
N VAL A 1102 6.86 -44.60 59.94
CA VAL A 1102 5.91 -44.31 58.87
C VAL A 1102 6.20 -42.90 58.40
N TYR A 1103 6.27 -42.72 57.09
CA TYR A 1103 6.24 -41.39 56.51
C TYR A 1103 5.25 -41.31 55.35
N ILE A 1104 4.63 -40.16 55.22
CA ILE A 1104 3.70 -39.82 54.14
C ILE A 1104 4.28 -38.62 53.40
N ARG A 1105 4.21 -38.66 52.06
CA ARG A 1105 4.53 -37.53 51.19
C ARG A 1105 3.38 -37.34 50.21
N MET A 1106 2.77 -36.16 50.23
CA MET A 1106 1.70 -35.77 49.31
C MET A 1106 2.16 -34.57 48.49
N GLU A 1107 2.08 -34.66 47.17
CA GLU A 1107 2.35 -33.59 46.21
C GLU A 1107 1.08 -33.36 45.39
N ALA A 1108 0.35 -32.28 45.70
CA ALA A 1108 -1.01 -32.05 45.20
C ALA A 1108 -1.94 -33.27 45.42
N GLU A 1109 -2.44 -33.91 44.34
CA GLU A 1109 -3.29 -35.12 44.42
C GLU A 1109 -2.49 -36.44 44.46
N LYS A 1110 -1.17 -36.36 44.28
CA LYS A 1110 -0.27 -37.51 44.24
C LYS A 1110 0.24 -37.80 45.64
N GLY A 1111 0.28 -39.06 46.06
CA GLY A 1111 0.69 -39.39 47.41
C GLY A 1111 1.37 -40.74 47.55
N LEU A 1112 2.32 -40.79 48.48
CA LEU A 1112 3.06 -41.96 48.91
C LEU A 1112 2.90 -42.13 50.41
N LEU A 1113 2.56 -43.35 50.84
CA LEU A 1113 2.62 -43.74 52.25
C LEU A 1113 3.60 -44.89 52.38
N THR A 1114 4.68 -44.67 53.12
CA THR A 1114 5.72 -45.67 53.33
C THR A 1114 5.79 -46.03 54.81
N ALA A 1115 5.58 -47.30 55.12
CA ALA A 1115 5.95 -47.87 56.41
C ALA A 1115 7.30 -48.60 56.24
N TYR A 1116 8.23 -48.40 57.17
CA TYR A 1116 9.51 -49.10 57.15
C TYR A 1116 9.84 -49.68 58.52
N PHE A 1117 10.63 -50.74 58.47
CA PHE A 1117 11.15 -51.47 59.60
C PHE A 1117 12.62 -51.75 59.33
N ARG A 1118 13.50 -51.25 60.20
CA ARG A 1118 14.95 -51.33 60.04
C ARG A 1118 15.58 -51.93 61.28
N ILE A 1119 16.39 -52.96 61.09
CA ILE A 1119 17.25 -53.52 62.13
C ILE A 1119 18.68 -53.26 61.72
N ARG A 1120 19.46 -52.63 62.59
CA ARG A 1120 20.90 -52.49 62.40
C ARG A 1120 21.62 -53.07 63.61
N GLY A 1121 22.52 -54.00 63.36
CA GLY A 1121 23.48 -54.48 64.34
C GLY A 1121 24.88 -54.14 63.88
N GLU A 1122 25.72 -53.64 64.76
CA GLU A 1122 27.13 -53.42 64.47
C GLU A 1122 28.00 -53.89 65.62
N VAL A 1123 29.21 -54.34 65.30
CA VAL A 1123 30.24 -54.71 66.26
C VAL A 1123 31.57 -54.14 65.79
N ASP A 1124 32.29 -53.50 66.70
CA ASP A 1124 33.62 -52.95 66.49
C ASP A 1124 34.57 -53.54 67.54
N VAL A 1125 35.67 -54.14 67.07
CA VAL A 1125 36.73 -54.70 67.90
C VAL A 1125 37.98 -53.86 67.75
N LEU A 1126 38.31 -53.11 68.82
CA LEU A 1126 39.49 -52.24 68.95
C LEU A 1126 39.62 -51.13 67.87
N GLY A 1127 38.57 -50.83 67.09
CA GLY A 1127 38.64 -49.89 65.96
C GLY A 1127 39.45 -50.43 64.77
N LEU A 1128 39.80 -51.72 64.78
CA LEU A 1128 40.61 -52.36 63.73
C LEU A 1128 39.76 -53.21 62.78
N ILE A 1129 38.65 -53.76 63.29
CA ILE A 1129 37.71 -54.61 62.54
C ILE A 1129 36.30 -54.21 62.95
N SER A 1130 35.51 -53.72 62.00
CA SER A 1130 34.09 -53.41 62.18
C SER A 1130 33.25 -54.30 61.27
N ALA A 1131 32.08 -54.71 61.75
CA ALA A 1131 31.09 -55.40 60.93
C ALA A 1131 29.70 -54.86 61.25
N SER A 1132 28.94 -54.52 60.22
CA SER A 1132 27.55 -54.09 60.36
C SER A 1132 26.62 -54.94 59.49
N ILE A 1133 25.43 -55.18 60.02
CA ILE A 1133 24.33 -55.79 59.30
C ILE A 1133 23.11 -54.88 59.42
N THR A 1134 22.60 -54.43 58.28
CA THR A 1134 21.40 -53.59 58.20
C THR A 1134 20.36 -54.31 57.36
N LEU A 1135 19.24 -54.69 57.98
CA LEU A 1135 18.05 -55.16 57.31
C LEU A 1135 17.03 -54.02 57.28
N GLU A 1136 16.61 -53.62 56.09
CA GLU A 1136 15.55 -52.63 55.89
C GLU A 1136 14.41 -53.24 55.09
N LEU A 1137 13.22 -53.21 55.67
CA LEU A 1137 11.96 -53.60 55.04
C LEU A 1137 11.12 -52.34 54.88
N SER A 1138 10.75 -51.98 53.65
CA SER A 1138 9.86 -50.86 53.36
C SER A 1138 8.64 -51.33 52.59
N LEU A 1139 7.48 -50.78 52.91
CA LEU A 1139 6.22 -51.02 52.24
C LEU A 1139 5.61 -49.68 51.85
N THR A 1140 5.61 -49.39 50.55
CA THR A 1140 5.18 -48.10 49.99
C THR A 1140 3.88 -48.26 49.19
N TYR A 1141 2.84 -47.54 49.60
CA TYR A 1141 1.58 -47.46 48.87
C TYR A 1141 1.54 -46.20 48.00
N HIS A 1142 1.34 -46.37 46.70
CA HIS A 1142 1.20 -45.28 45.74
C HIS A 1142 -0.27 -44.95 45.52
N PHE A 1143 -0.72 -43.75 45.93
CA PHE A 1143 -2.14 -43.39 45.90
C PHE A 1143 -2.71 -43.31 44.47
N GLU A 1144 -1.92 -42.82 43.50
CA GLU A 1144 -2.36 -42.68 42.09
C GLU A 1144 -2.70 -44.01 41.42
N THR A 1145 -1.83 -45.01 41.62
CA THR A 1145 -1.94 -46.32 40.95
C THR A 1145 -2.63 -47.37 41.83
N GLY A 1146 -2.83 -47.05 43.12
CA GLY A 1146 -3.25 -48.01 44.13
C GLY A 1146 -2.29 -49.20 44.31
N LYS A 1147 -1.06 -49.12 43.80
CA LYS A 1147 -0.06 -50.19 43.87
C LYS A 1147 0.68 -50.16 45.19
N LEU A 1148 0.94 -51.34 45.75
CA LEU A 1148 1.72 -51.50 46.99
C LEU A 1148 3.07 -52.15 46.65
N VAL A 1149 4.17 -51.44 46.90
CA VAL A 1149 5.53 -51.87 46.60
C VAL A 1149 6.23 -52.23 47.91
N GLY A 1150 6.52 -53.51 48.10
CA GLY A 1150 7.37 -53.99 49.19
C GLY A 1150 8.80 -54.12 48.71
N LYS A 1151 9.75 -53.51 49.41
CA LYS A 1151 11.19 -53.66 49.18
C LYS A 1151 11.86 -54.13 50.46
N ALA A 1152 12.73 -55.12 50.33
CA ALA A 1152 13.60 -55.62 51.40
C ALA A 1152 15.05 -55.48 50.94
N SER A 1153 15.89 -54.87 51.75
CA SER A 1153 17.33 -54.78 51.52
C SER A 1153 18.08 -55.30 52.73
N LEU A 1154 19.10 -56.12 52.49
CA LEU A 1154 20.04 -56.57 53.51
C LEU A 1154 21.42 -56.13 53.07
N VAL A 1155 22.04 -55.27 53.87
CA VAL A 1155 23.41 -54.79 53.67
C VAL A 1155 24.27 -55.39 54.76
N VAL A 1156 25.30 -56.14 54.35
CA VAL A 1156 26.35 -56.61 55.24
C VAL A 1156 27.63 -55.89 54.84
N GLU A 1157 28.20 -55.14 55.77
CA GLU A 1157 29.45 -54.41 55.59
C GLU A 1157 30.48 -54.93 56.58
N VAL A 1158 31.70 -55.19 56.08
CA VAL A 1158 32.85 -55.56 56.91
C VAL A 1158 34.00 -54.64 56.55
N GLU A 1159 34.56 -54.00 57.57
CA GLU A 1159 35.71 -53.11 57.47
C GLU A 1159 36.87 -53.70 58.27
N VAL A 1160 38.06 -53.72 57.66
CA VAL A 1160 39.31 -54.12 58.32
C VAL A 1160 40.37 -53.06 58.02
N LEU A 1161 40.80 -52.33 59.05
CA LEU A 1161 41.76 -51.22 59.00
C LEU A 1161 41.36 -50.08 58.05
N PHE A 1162 41.76 -50.14 56.78
CA PHE A 1162 41.51 -49.11 55.75
C PHE A 1162 40.74 -49.68 54.55
N PHE A 1163 40.30 -50.95 54.62
CA PHE A 1163 39.59 -51.64 53.54
C PHE A 1163 38.18 -52.00 54.01
N SER A 1164 37.16 -51.54 53.28
CA SER A 1164 35.76 -51.93 53.49
C SER A 1164 35.20 -52.69 52.28
N ALA A 1165 34.33 -53.65 52.54
CA ALA A 1165 33.55 -54.33 51.53
C ALA A 1165 32.10 -54.51 52.01
N SER A 1166 31.15 -54.09 51.17
CA SER A 1166 29.72 -54.21 51.42
C SER A 1166 29.05 -55.09 50.36
N VAL A 1167 28.17 -55.99 50.79
CA VAL A 1167 27.28 -56.75 49.91
C VAL A 1167 25.83 -56.36 50.23
N GLU A 1168 25.13 -55.87 49.22
CA GLU A 1168 23.70 -55.56 49.29
C GLU A 1168 22.89 -56.61 48.53
N ILE A 1169 21.89 -57.20 49.18
CA ILE A 1169 20.89 -58.05 48.55
C ILE A 1169 19.54 -57.36 48.65
N THR A 1170 18.94 -57.05 47.51
CA THR A 1170 17.62 -56.41 47.44
C THR A 1170 16.59 -57.32 46.78
N VAL A 1171 15.42 -57.41 47.38
CA VAL A 1171 14.21 -57.99 46.76
C VAL A 1171 13.13 -56.95 46.73
N GLU A 1172 12.47 -56.80 45.59
CA GLU A 1172 11.32 -55.93 45.41
C GLU A 1172 10.13 -56.75 44.92
N LYS A 1173 8.94 -56.49 45.46
CA LYS A 1173 7.68 -57.06 45.01
C LYS A 1173 6.63 -55.97 44.92
N LYS A 1174 6.03 -55.83 43.73
CA LYS A 1174 4.89 -54.94 43.47
C LYS A 1174 3.60 -55.75 43.49
N LEU A 1175 2.62 -55.32 44.29
CA LEU A 1175 1.28 -55.86 44.33
C LEU A 1175 0.34 -54.91 43.54
N ALA A 1176 -0.41 -55.46 42.59
CA ALA A 1176 -1.26 -54.69 41.67
C ALA A 1176 -2.46 -54.03 42.37
N GLY A 1177 -2.71 -52.77 42.03
CA GLY A 1177 -3.93 -52.02 42.37
C GLY A 1177 -4.85 -51.91 41.14
N SER A 1178 -6.16 -51.78 41.33
CA SER A 1178 -7.16 -51.82 40.26
C SER A 1178 -7.28 -50.56 39.38
N LYS A 1179 -6.47 -49.52 39.61
CA LYS A 1179 -6.49 -48.27 38.87
C LYS A 1179 -5.17 -48.06 38.14
N GLY A 1180 -5.19 -48.09 36.80
CA GLY A 1180 -4.07 -47.66 35.96
C GLY A 1180 -3.32 -48.75 35.19
N ASP A 1181 -3.76 -50.01 35.22
CA ASP A 1181 -3.33 -50.98 34.20
C ASP A 1181 -4.22 -50.80 32.95
N PRO A 1182 -3.65 -50.68 31.73
CA PRO A 1182 -4.43 -50.45 30.53
C PRO A 1182 -5.39 -51.62 30.29
N THR A 1183 -6.63 -51.33 29.91
CA THR A 1183 -7.58 -52.41 29.59
C THR A 1183 -7.15 -53.10 28.30
N LEU A 1184 -7.62 -54.33 28.05
CA LEU A 1184 -7.34 -55.01 26.77
C LEU A 1184 -7.73 -54.15 25.55
N LYS A 1185 -8.76 -53.30 25.70
CA LYS A 1185 -9.20 -52.35 24.67
C LYS A 1185 -8.20 -51.21 24.46
N ASP A 1186 -7.50 -50.76 25.50
CA ASP A 1186 -6.50 -49.70 25.40
C ASP A 1186 -5.19 -50.22 24.80
N VAL A 1187 -4.89 -51.52 24.98
CA VAL A 1187 -3.71 -52.19 24.41
C VAL A 1187 -3.98 -52.71 22.98
N LEU A 1188 -5.21 -53.15 22.70
CA LEU A 1188 -5.66 -53.66 21.40
C LEU A 1188 -7.01 -53.00 21.00
N PRO A 1189 -7.00 -51.72 20.56
CA PRO A 1189 -8.22 -51.01 20.21
C PRO A 1189 -8.84 -51.61 18.93
N PRO A 1190 -10.13 -52.02 18.94
CA PRO A 1190 -10.78 -52.49 17.72
C PRO A 1190 -11.10 -51.31 16.78
N ALA A 1191 -10.89 -51.53 15.48
CA ALA A 1191 -11.35 -50.66 14.40
C ALA A 1191 -12.89 -50.64 14.34
N PRO A 1192 -13.51 -49.70 13.59
CA PRO A 1192 -14.97 -49.56 13.53
C PRO A 1192 -15.74 -50.81 13.06
N ASP A 1193 -15.07 -51.71 12.35
CA ASP A 1193 -15.60 -53.00 11.88
C ASP A 1193 -15.40 -54.15 12.89
N GLY A 1194 -14.79 -53.88 14.05
CA GLY A 1194 -14.52 -54.84 15.11
C GLY A 1194 -13.18 -55.57 15.02
N THR A 1195 -12.34 -55.27 14.02
CA THR A 1195 -11.04 -55.95 13.81
C THR A 1195 -9.87 -55.17 14.41
N ASN A 1196 -8.72 -55.80 14.68
CA ASN A 1196 -7.49 -55.11 15.08
C ASN A 1196 -6.32 -55.74 14.30
N ALA A 1197 -5.52 -54.91 13.61
CA ALA A 1197 -4.50 -55.38 12.68
C ALA A 1197 -3.39 -56.19 13.38
N ASP A 1198 -2.99 -55.80 14.59
CA ASP A 1198 -1.97 -56.52 15.37
C ASP A 1198 -2.51 -57.85 15.89
N TRP A 1199 -3.80 -57.89 16.25
CA TRP A 1199 -4.49 -59.13 16.61
C TRP A 1199 -4.62 -60.09 15.43
N SER A 1200 -4.95 -59.57 14.24
CA SER A 1200 -5.00 -60.37 13.00
C SER A 1200 -3.61 -60.89 12.64
N ALA A 1201 -2.56 -60.06 12.74
CA ALA A 1201 -1.17 -60.48 12.48
C ALA A 1201 -0.70 -61.57 13.46
N TYR A 1202 -1.08 -61.45 14.74
CA TYR A 1202 -0.83 -62.50 15.74
C TYR A 1202 -1.54 -63.80 15.35
N CYS A 1203 -2.83 -63.77 14.99
CA CYS A 1203 -3.57 -64.96 14.55
C CYS A 1203 -3.02 -65.58 13.26
N GLU A 1204 -2.60 -64.77 12.29
CA GLU A 1204 -1.99 -65.22 11.03
C GLU A 1204 -0.62 -65.89 11.24
N ALA A 1205 0.16 -65.46 12.24
CA ALA A 1205 1.42 -66.12 12.60
C ALA A 1205 1.26 -67.58 13.07
N PHE A 1206 0.05 -67.97 13.47
CA PHE A 1206 -0.30 -69.35 13.84
C PHE A 1206 -1.19 -70.05 12.80
N ALA A 1207 -1.47 -69.41 11.66
CA ALA A 1207 -2.22 -70.04 10.58
C ALA A 1207 -1.30 -71.04 9.83
N PRO A 1208 -1.78 -72.27 9.55
CA PRO A 1208 -1.00 -73.24 8.78
C PRO A 1208 -0.77 -72.73 7.34
N LEU A 1209 0.49 -72.72 6.89
CA LEU A 1209 0.86 -72.35 5.52
C LEU A 1209 0.09 -73.21 4.50
N PRO A 1210 -0.59 -72.61 3.52
CA PRO A 1210 -1.30 -73.36 2.49
C PRO A 1210 -0.31 -74.13 1.60
N ALA A 1211 -0.66 -75.38 1.31
CA ALA A 1211 0.13 -76.35 0.54
C ALA A 1211 0.33 -75.96 -0.94
#